data_AF-B7PNK5-F1
#
_entry.id   AF-B7PNK5-F1
#
_cell.length_a   1.000
_cell.length_b   1.000
_cell.length_c   1.000
_cell.angle_alpha   90.00
_cell.angle_beta   90.00
_cell.angle_gamma   90.00
#
_symmetry.space_group_name_H-M   'P 1'
#
loop_
_entity.id
_entity.type
_entity.pdbx_description
1 polymer ?
#
loop_
_entity_poly.entity_id
_entity_poly.type
_entity_poly.pdbx_seq_one_letter_code
_entity_poly.pdbx_strand_id
1 'polypeptide(L)'
;LLLKDLAELLIISDGLDYGDVVKSLDQSCGFHVTGLKFMDTKLGSKEVCFQWKGLKDYLRLHLVPGVPATLAYVDYNPSEPVTVSPDGKLPRPLVVQLQDARGNPTNEPNVKVHLGIDEAMKATPPQPPVKTDSKGRASFGVLTLSTKSRVTPKPCEFNICSTNCRGRFTLGTKAAIGRSFINGPVLRLHLTCDPEKPVELNVDFKGKKTFTVAEELPEIAVHVLAEDGNIMCSLRGKELSMKLLRIDCSPKNQKTFTANPAESTSSGGIYHFRKVKVPEAAGEYNLQFHFNNGKHMISSSVSCCATNLHADLLIEQFREHTCVVFQISLTVQPDSPVKIAPQQDPTIPSVSNQAKTSSRNLLKYLKLDLTDRFGNNTAANLTGTLTLQIISPDPAVTEIPHFEGNVNSYQVPICKGSAGCPDASKQEEMAKLTKKRTELLKQLQTFEDLFQTTKNIYTELEAVIRDAQTEESKFRGELRRIGFNSNSIREEQHVGPAIKTCEVQRQALDNKNKRTFMPAAYPEEPDVLGKIGHLAWVEEDDVAAVLSWHMRGDIDVVVTNTMEKAKDVYRKTNGKQQVVAVDSIRRRNLPSLLPHMRNKSFVPTGNPKFALDYFMFQKDPEVCRSVFANFIGDAIVLDTLDDATKYRTEVTKFSACPTLLARTGERIASTGKFGGAQNRAPSLAQLQGNVFGEPPVKDVDRIQEQIQLLKKLAVSMKKQKDAKTELDKQKQKDTTFTLKKKDYEALKKELAGVEDAIGRMSAYGQEEERRSLLVPDLVRNSPRRQGPSTPVAKYP
;
A
#
# COMPACT_ATOMS: atom_id res chain seq x y z
N LEU A 1 -18.21 -70.01 -28.39
CA LEU A 1 -17.47 -68.86 -28.97
C LEU A 1 -15.98 -69.12 -28.80
N LEU A 2 -15.18 -68.97 -29.86
CA LEU A 2 -13.73 -69.13 -29.90
C LEU A 2 -13.04 -67.74 -29.98
N LEU A 3 -11.75 -67.64 -29.71
CA LEU A 3 -10.94 -66.40 -29.85
C LEU A 3 -11.11 -65.70 -31.22
N LYS A 4 -11.39 -66.47 -32.28
CA LYS A 4 -11.69 -65.96 -33.62
C LYS A 4 -12.98 -65.10 -33.67
N ASP A 5 -13.98 -65.41 -32.83
CA ASP A 5 -15.25 -64.69 -32.79
C ASP A 5 -15.10 -63.27 -32.23
N LEU A 6 -14.07 -62.99 -31.40
CA LEU A 6 -13.78 -61.66 -30.87
C LEU A 6 -13.18 -60.70 -31.91
N ALA A 7 -12.43 -61.23 -32.88
CA ALA A 7 -11.84 -60.45 -33.97
C ALA A 7 -12.91 -59.99 -34.98
N GLU A 8 -14.00 -60.74 -35.11
CA GLU A 8 -15.11 -60.45 -36.02
C GLU A 8 -16.19 -59.55 -35.40
N LEU A 9 -16.16 -59.30 -34.09
CA LEU A 9 -17.08 -58.35 -33.42
C LEU A 9 -16.64 -56.91 -33.72
N LEU A 10 -17.41 -56.18 -34.50
CA LEU A 10 -17.24 -54.75 -34.77
C LEU A 10 -18.07 -53.92 -33.79
N ILE A 11 -17.47 -52.84 -33.28
CA ILE A 11 -18.12 -51.87 -32.39
C ILE A 11 -18.05 -50.52 -33.09
N ILE A 12 -19.20 -49.94 -33.41
CA ILE A 12 -19.29 -48.75 -34.24
C ILE A 12 -20.09 -47.70 -33.49
N SER A 13 -19.49 -46.54 -33.25
CA SER A 13 -20.18 -45.37 -32.68
C SER A 13 -19.42 -44.10 -33.03
N ASP A 14 -20.15 -43.00 -33.17
CA ASP A 14 -19.55 -41.69 -33.41
C ASP A 14 -18.79 -41.17 -32.17
N GLY A 15 -17.57 -40.69 -32.38
CA GLY A 15 -16.70 -40.15 -31.32
C GLY A 15 -16.13 -41.18 -30.35
N LEU A 16 -16.19 -42.50 -30.64
CA LEU A 16 -15.62 -43.54 -29.79
C LEU A 16 -14.10 -43.67 -30.00
N ASP A 17 -13.36 -43.70 -28.90
CA ASP A 17 -11.93 -44.00 -28.84
C ASP A 17 -11.73 -45.51 -28.69
N TYR A 18 -11.05 -46.09 -29.67
CA TYR A 18 -10.79 -47.52 -29.74
C TYR A 18 -9.52 -47.94 -28.96
N GLY A 19 -8.73 -47.00 -28.45
CA GLY A 19 -7.42 -47.29 -27.86
C GLY A 19 -7.47 -48.14 -26.59
N ASP A 20 -8.51 -48.01 -25.77
CA ASP A 20 -8.66 -48.68 -24.49
C ASP A 20 -9.71 -49.83 -24.52
N VAL A 21 -10.31 -50.11 -25.68
CA VAL A 21 -11.44 -51.06 -25.79
C VAL A 21 -10.94 -52.50 -25.71
N VAL A 22 -11.36 -53.22 -24.68
CA VAL A 22 -11.05 -54.65 -24.48
C VAL A 22 -12.29 -55.49 -24.74
N LYS A 23 -12.15 -56.50 -25.61
CA LYS A 23 -13.20 -57.48 -25.92
C LYS A 23 -12.81 -58.82 -25.30
N SER A 24 -13.70 -59.41 -24.52
CA SER A 24 -13.55 -60.76 -23.95
C SER A 24 -14.87 -61.52 -24.06
N LEU A 25 -14.85 -62.80 -23.72
CA LEU A 25 -16.04 -63.63 -23.63
C LEU A 25 -16.46 -63.76 -22.17
N ASP A 26 -17.75 -63.61 -21.90
CA ASP A 26 -18.32 -63.84 -20.58
C ASP A 26 -18.54 -65.34 -20.31
N GLN A 27 -18.67 -65.72 -19.04
CA GLN A 27 -18.90 -67.11 -18.58
C GLN A 27 -20.19 -67.71 -19.16
N SER A 28 -21.13 -66.86 -19.58
CA SER A 28 -22.39 -67.20 -20.24
C SER A 28 -22.30 -67.36 -21.76
N CYS A 29 -21.10 -67.34 -22.35
CA CYS A 29 -20.88 -67.26 -23.80
C CYS A 29 -21.46 -65.99 -24.45
N GLY A 30 -21.46 -64.86 -23.74
CA GLY A 30 -21.74 -63.52 -24.29
C GLY A 30 -20.47 -62.74 -24.63
N PHE A 31 -20.60 -61.63 -25.36
CA PHE A 31 -19.51 -60.68 -25.55
C PHE A 31 -19.41 -59.73 -24.35
N HIS A 32 -18.23 -59.62 -23.77
CA HIS A 32 -17.91 -58.68 -22.70
C HIS A 32 -16.98 -57.59 -23.25
N VAL A 33 -17.41 -56.34 -23.17
CA VAL A 33 -16.67 -55.20 -23.71
C VAL A 33 -16.43 -54.19 -22.61
N THR A 34 -15.17 -53.84 -22.38
CA THR A 34 -14.77 -52.81 -21.40
C THR A 34 -13.90 -51.75 -22.06
N GLY A 35 -13.72 -50.62 -21.36
CA GLY A 35 -12.86 -49.53 -21.85
C GLY A 35 -13.47 -48.67 -22.98
N LEU A 36 -14.78 -48.75 -23.20
CA LEU A 36 -15.47 -47.83 -24.11
C LEU A 36 -15.33 -46.39 -23.61
N LYS A 37 -14.74 -45.52 -24.44
CA LYS A 37 -14.47 -44.13 -24.10
C LYS A 37 -14.84 -43.24 -25.26
N PHE A 38 -15.53 -42.13 -24.98
CA PHE A 38 -15.93 -41.18 -26.00
C PHE A 38 -15.03 -39.94 -25.91
N MET A 39 -14.55 -39.48 -27.06
CA MET A 39 -13.70 -38.28 -27.20
C MET A 39 -14.50 -37.04 -27.62
N ASP A 40 -15.75 -37.22 -28.05
CA ASP A 40 -16.67 -36.13 -28.32
C ASP A 40 -17.14 -35.48 -27.00
N THR A 41 -17.15 -34.15 -26.96
CA THR A 41 -17.54 -33.35 -25.77
C THR A 41 -19.05 -33.29 -25.56
N LYS A 42 -19.86 -33.79 -26.51
CA LYS A 42 -21.31 -33.79 -26.39
C LYS A 42 -21.81 -34.92 -25.47
N LEU A 43 -22.18 -34.52 -24.25
CA LEU A 43 -22.96 -35.36 -23.33
C LEU A 43 -24.35 -35.71 -23.91
N GLY A 44 -24.98 -36.75 -23.35
CA GLY A 44 -26.33 -37.18 -23.73
C GLY A 44 -26.37 -38.59 -24.32
N SER A 45 -27.42 -38.88 -25.10
CA SER A 45 -27.63 -40.21 -25.69
C SER A 45 -26.68 -40.47 -26.86
N LYS A 46 -25.94 -41.56 -26.79
CA LYS A 46 -25.08 -42.09 -27.87
C LYS A 46 -25.49 -43.53 -28.16
N GLU A 47 -25.59 -43.89 -29.42
CA GLU A 47 -25.90 -45.27 -29.83
C GLU A 47 -24.62 -45.96 -30.27
N VAL A 48 -24.38 -47.14 -29.69
CA VAL A 48 -23.25 -48.01 -30.03
C VAL A 48 -23.79 -49.24 -30.75
N CYS A 49 -23.37 -49.44 -31.98
CA CYS A 49 -23.72 -50.60 -32.78
C CYS A 49 -22.68 -51.71 -32.56
N PHE A 50 -23.14 -52.88 -32.12
CA PHE A 50 -22.36 -54.11 -32.06
C PHE A 50 -22.73 -54.98 -33.26
N GLN A 51 -21.76 -55.34 -34.09
CA GLN A 51 -21.98 -56.13 -35.30
C GLN A 51 -21.10 -57.38 -35.29
N TRP A 52 -21.68 -58.57 -35.46
CA TRP A 52 -20.96 -59.84 -35.50
C TRP A 52 -21.63 -60.82 -36.47
N LYS A 53 -20.88 -61.37 -37.42
CA LYS A 53 -21.36 -62.35 -38.43
C LYS A 53 -22.69 -61.98 -39.12
N GLY A 54 -22.88 -60.69 -39.40
CA GLY A 54 -24.10 -60.16 -40.04
C GLY A 54 -25.23 -59.80 -39.08
N LEU A 55 -25.16 -60.20 -37.82
CA LEU A 55 -26.07 -59.75 -36.76
C LEU A 55 -25.66 -58.36 -36.30
N LYS A 56 -26.65 -57.51 -35.99
CA LYS A 56 -26.46 -56.17 -35.44
C LYS A 56 -27.35 -55.98 -34.23
N ASP A 57 -26.78 -55.37 -33.20
CA ASP A 57 -27.51 -54.91 -32.02
C ASP A 57 -27.07 -53.49 -31.66
N TYR A 58 -27.98 -52.72 -31.07
CA TYR A 58 -27.78 -51.29 -30.79
C TYR A 58 -27.97 -51.04 -29.30
N LEU A 59 -26.93 -50.51 -28.67
CA LEU A 59 -26.96 -50.11 -27.27
C LEU A 59 -26.98 -48.60 -27.16
N ARG A 60 -28.06 -48.06 -26.59
CA ARG A 60 -28.16 -46.63 -26.28
C ARG A 60 -27.52 -46.36 -24.91
N LEU A 61 -26.37 -45.70 -24.93
CA LEU A 61 -25.67 -45.22 -23.74
C LEU A 61 -26.05 -43.76 -23.46
N HIS A 62 -26.26 -43.42 -22.18
CA HIS A 62 -26.48 -42.04 -21.75
C HIS A 62 -25.24 -41.51 -21.05
N LEU A 63 -24.44 -40.69 -21.75
CA LEU A 63 -23.23 -40.09 -21.21
C LEU A 63 -23.58 -39.00 -20.22
N VAL A 64 -23.09 -39.16 -18.99
CA VAL A 64 -23.22 -38.18 -17.90
C VAL A 64 -21.85 -37.55 -17.59
N PRO A 65 -21.83 -36.32 -17.03
CA PRO A 65 -20.58 -35.69 -16.59
C PRO A 65 -19.78 -36.59 -15.64
N GLY A 66 -18.45 -36.56 -15.75
CA GLY A 66 -17.57 -37.27 -14.83
C GLY A 66 -17.54 -36.65 -13.43
N VAL A 67 -16.70 -37.20 -12.55
CA VAL A 67 -16.44 -36.61 -11.23
C VAL A 67 -15.83 -35.20 -11.39
N PRO A 68 -16.18 -34.23 -10.53
CA PRO A 68 -15.62 -32.89 -10.62
C PRO A 68 -14.12 -32.90 -10.43
N ALA A 69 -13.43 -32.21 -11.32
CA ALA A 69 -11.98 -32.09 -11.31
C ALA A 69 -11.52 -30.63 -11.45
N THR A 70 -12.36 -29.76 -12.02
CA THR A 70 -12.02 -28.36 -12.30
C THR A 70 -13.19 -27.42 -11.96
N LEU A 71 -12.91 -26.13 -11.92
CA LEU A 71 -13.89 -25.06 -11.77
C LEU A 71 -13.77 -24.10 -12.95
N ALA A 72 -14.89 -23.52 -13.39
CA ALA A 72 -14.90 -22.45 -14.39
C ALA A 72 -15.84 -21.33 -13.97
N TYR A 73 -15.49 -20.09 -14.31
CA TYR A 73 -16.44 -18.98 -14.22
C TYR A 73 -17.42 -19.06 -15.39
N VAL A 74 -18.70 -18.80 -15.12
CA VAL A 74 -19.75 -18.88 -16.15
C VAL A 74 -19.74 -17.64 -17.05
N ASP A 75 -19.70 -16.44 -16.45
CA ASP A 75 -19.88 -15.16 -17.16
C ASP A 75 -18.57 -14.38 -17.37
N TYR A 76 -17.44 -14.98 -17.01
CA TYR A 76 -16.13 -14.33 -16.99
C TYR A 76 -15.04 -15.16 -17.65
N ASN A 77 -14.17 -14.50 -18.40
CA ASN A 77 -12.99 -15.11 -19.02
C ASN A 77 -11.74 -14.84 -18.15
N PRO A 78 -11.09 -15.85 -17.54
CA PRO A 78 -9.86 -15.68 -16.77
C PRO A 78 -8.70 -15.07 -17.58
N SER A 79 -8.73 -15.21 -18.90
CA SER A 79 -7.70 -14.69 -19.82
C SER A 79 -7.77 -13.18 -20.00
N GLU A 80 -8.88 -12.53 -19.63
CA GLU A 80 -9.11 -11.09 -19.79
C GLU A 80 -9.31 -10.40 -18.42
N PRO A 81 -8.81 -9.16 -18.23
CA PRO A 81 -9.15 -8.39 -17.04
C PRO A 81 -10.62 -8.00 -17.02
N VAL A 82 -11.26 -8.18 -15.87
CA VAL A 82 -12.59 -7.64 -15.60
C VAL A 82 -12.46 -6.24 -15.02
N THR A 83 -12.97 -5.24 -15.73
CA THR A 83 -13.05 -3.87 -15.21
C THR A 83 -14.15 -3.77 -14.17
N VAL A 84 -13.78 -3.37 -12.96
CA VAL A 84 -14.66 -3.12 -11.82
C VAL A 84 -15.01 -1.64 -11.82
N SER A 85 -16.29 -1.32 -11.74
CA SER A 85 -16.77 0.06 -11.75
C SER A 85 -16.27 0.86 -10.53
N PRO A 86 -16.28 2.20 -10.59
CA PRO A 86 -15.80 3.03 -9.48
C PRO A 86 -16.57 2.85 -8.15
N ASP A 87 -17.82 2.40 -8.21
CA ASP A 87 -18.60 2.01 -7.02
C ASP A 87 -18.17 0.65 -6.43
N GLY A 88 -17.17 0.01 -7.03
CA GLY A 88 -16.58 -1.25 -6.60
C GLY A 88 -17.34 -2.48 -7.07
N LYS A 89 -18.40 -2.34 -7.87
CA LYS A 89 -19.23 -3.49 -8.25
C LYS A 89 -18.67 -4.25 -9.45
N LEU A 90 -18.80 -5.57 -9.39
CA LEU A 90 -18.60 -6.41 -10.57
C LEU A 90 -19.71 -6.18 -11.60
N PRO A 91 -19.41 -6.23 -12.91
CA PRO A 91 -20.39 -5.95 -13.96
C PRO A 91 -21.49 -7.02 -14.06
N ARG A 92 -21.20 -8.25 -13.64
CA ARG A 92 -22.13 -9.39 -13.64
C ARG A 92 -22.02 -10.19 -12.33
N PRO A 93 -23.02 -10.98 -11.96
CA PRO A 93 -22.90 -11.89 -10.83
C PRO A 93 -21.72 -12.86 -10.98
N LEU A 94 -20.97 -13.09 -9.91
CA LEU A 94 -19.88 -14.07 -9.92
C LEU A 94 -20.44 -15.47 -9.68
N VAL A 95 -20.53 -16.25 -10.76
CA VAL A 95 -21.00 -17.65 -10.72
C VAL A 95 -19.88 -18.59 -11.14
N VAL A 96 -19.68 -19.65 -10.35
CA VAL A 96 -18.69 -20.69 -10.57
C VAL A 96 -19.40 -22.02 -10.83
N GLN A 97 -18.96 -22.75 -11.85
CA GLN A 97 -19.48 -24.06 -12.25
C GLN A 97 -18.43 -25.14 -11.96
N LEU A 98 -18.83 -26.20 -11.27
CA LEU A 98 -18.03 -27.42 -11.19
C LEU A 98 -18.00 -28.11 -12.55
N GLN A 99 -16.82 -28.57 -12.96
CA GLN A 99 -16.60 -29.26 -14.22
C GLN A 99 -15.80 -30.54 -14.00
N ASP A 100 -16.03 -31.54 -14.86
CA ASP A 100 -15.20 -32.74 -14.90
C ASP A 100 -13.83 -32.45 -15.55
N ALA A 101 -12.96 -33.45 -15.61
CA ALA A 101 -11.62 -33.32 -16.19
C ALA A 101 -11.62 -32.95 -17.69
N ARG A 102 -12.78 -32.97 -18.36
CA ARG A 102 -12.97 -32.63 -19.77
C ARG A 102 -13.72 -31.31 -19.96
N GLY A 103 -14.04 -30.58 -18.89
CA GLY A 103 -14.72 -29.29 -18.93
C GLY A 103 -16.24 -29.39 -19.00
N ASN A 104 -16.83 -30.58 -18.81
CA ASN A 104 -18.28 -30.72 -18.81
C ASN A 104 -18.86 -30.30 -17.45
N PRO A 105 -19.96 -29.51 -17.41
CA PRO A 105 -20.62 -29.15 -16.16
C PRO A 105 -21.09 -30.36 -15.36
N THR A 106 -20.72 -30.46 -14.09
CA THR A 106 -21.17 -31.52 -13.19
C THR A 106 -22.36 -31.07 -12.35
N ASN A 107 -23.25 -32.00 -12.01
CA ASN A 107 -24.47 -31.73 -11.25
C ASN A 107 -24.31 -32.12 -9.77
N GLU A 108 -23.21 -31.73 -9.13
CA GLU A 108 -22.94 -32.05 -7.73
C GLU A 108 -23.41 -30.94 -6.78
N PRO A 109 -24.48 -31.16 -5.99
CA PRO A 109 -24.95 -30.18 -5.01
C PRO A 109 -24.14 -30.21 -3.71
N ASN A 110 -24.28 -29.16 -2.92
CA ASN A 110 -23.75 -29.03 -1.55
C ASN A 110 -22.21 -29.02 -1.41
N VAL A 111 -21.47 -28.86 -2.50
CA VAL A 111 -20.02 -28.65 -2.46
C VAL A 111 -19.70 -27.24 -2.00
N LYS A 112 -18.86 -27.09 -0.97
CA LYS A 112 -18.49 -25.77 -0.43
C LYS A 112 -17.42 -25.09 -1.30
N VAL A 113 -17.76 -23.95 -1.89
CA VAL A 113 -16.85 -23.11 -2.67
C VAL A 113 -16.46 -21.88 -1.86
N HIS A 114 -15.15 -21.67 -1.73
CA HIS A 114 -14.55 -20.54 -1.04
C HIS A 114 -14.06 -19.51 -2.06
N LEU A 115 -14.24 -18.24 -1.73
CA LEU A 115 -13.74 -17.12 -2.51
C LEU A 115 -12.41 -16.62 -1.90
N GLY A 116 -11.34 -16.70 -2.66
CA GLY A 116 -10.05 -16.09 -2.33
C GLY A 116 -10.00 -14.69 -2.93
N ILE A 117 -9.87 -13.68 -2.07
CA ILE A 117 -9.73 -12.28 -2.47
C ILE A 117 -8.29 -11.85 -2.18
N ASP A 118 -7.68 -11.09 -3.09
CA ASP A 118 -6.38 -10.47 -2.91
C ASP A 118 -6.22 -9.81 -1.53
N GLU A 119 -5.03 -9.92 -0.92
CA GLU A 119 -4.78 -9.42 0.43
C GLU A 119 -5.06 -7.91 0.55
N ALA A 120 -4.76 -7.17 -0.52
CA ALA A 120 -5.00 -5.73 -0.61
C ALA A 120 -6.48 -5.34 -0.79
N MET A 121 -7.39 -6.31 -1.00
CA MET A 121 -8.80 -6.09 -1.28
C MET A 121 -9.73 -6.68 -0.21
N LYS A 122 -10.95 -6.15 -0.13
CA LYS A 122 -12.06 -6.67 0.67
C LYS A 122 -13.36 -6.64 -0.13
N ALA A 123 -14.16 -7.69 0.02
CA ALA A 123 -15.55 -7.70 -0.43
C ALA A 123 -16.47 -7.19 0.69
N THR A 124 -17.49 -6.41 0.31
CA THR A 124 -18.53 -5.92 1.22
C THR A 124 -19.89 -6.38 0.69
N PRO A 125 -20.66 -7.20 1.44
CA PRO A 125 -20.29 -7.83 2.72
C PRO A 125 -19.18 -8.89 2.57
N PRO A 126 -18.51 -9.29 3.65
CA PRO A 126 -17.59 -10.43 3.64
C PRO A 126 -18.29 -11.68 3.12
N GLN A 127 -17.61 -12.42 2.24
CA GLN A 127 -18.21 -13.55 1.53
C GLN A 127 -17.94 -14.88 2.27
N PRO A 128 -18.97 -15.52 2.87
CA PRO A 128 -18.83 -16.87 3.42
C PRO A 128 -18.74 -17.92 2.30
N PRO A 129 -18.32 -19.15 2.61
CA PRO A 129 -18.33 -20.24 1.63
C PRO A 129 -19.75 -20.54 1.14
N VAL A 130 -19.93 -20.57 -0.19
CA VAL A 130 -21.22 -20.83 -0.84
C VAL A 130 -21.29 -22.29 -1.26
N LYS A 131 -22.44 -22.94 -1.04
CA LYS A 131 -22.67 -24.32 -1.50
C LYS A 131 -23.16 -24.35 -2.94
N THR A 132 -22.76 -25.35 -3.70
CA THR A 132 -23.29 -25.58 -5.05
C THR A 132 -24.76 -26.01 -5.05
N ASP A 133 -25.49 -25.58 -6.07
CA ASP A 133 -26.88 -25.95 -6.33
C ASP A 133 -27.00 -27.35 -7.01
N SER A 134 -28.23 -27.75 -7.34
CA SER A 134 -28.52 -29.00 -8.07
C SER A 134 -27.84 -29.13 -9.45
N LYS A 135 -27.28 -28.05 -9.99
CA LYS A 135 -26.55 -28.01 -11.27
C LYS A 135 -25.04 -27.82 -11.06
N GLY A 136 -24.55 -27.98 -9.83
CA GLY A 136 -23.13 -27.81 -9.49
C GLY A 136 -22.64 -26.36 -9.56
N ARG A 137 -23.52 -25.37 -9.46
CA ARG A 137 -23.16 -23.94 -9.51
C ARG A 137 -23.15 -23.30 -8.14
N ALA A 138 -22.13 -22.51 -7.85
CA ALA A 138 -22.07 -21.63 -6.69
C ALA A 138 -22.10 -20.17 -7.14
N SER A 139 -23.06 -19.40 -6.63
CA SER A 139 -23.22 -17.98 -6.95
C SER A 139 -22.87 -17.10 -5.76
N PHE A 140 -21.94 -16.17 -5.95
CA PHE A 140 -21.59 -15.13 -4.98
C PHE A 140 -22.34 -13.81 -5.24
N GLY A 141 -23.26 -13.79 -6.22
CA GLY A 141 -23.98 -12.58 -6.61
C GLY A 141 -23.08 -11.49 -7.16
N VAL A 142 -23.58 -10.25 -7.16
CA VAL A 142 -22.80 -9.08 -7.57
C VAL A 142 -21.92 -8.63 -6.40
N LEU A 143 -20.62 -8.87 -6.51
CA LEU A 143 -19.66 -8.49 -5.47
C LEU A 143 -19.39 -6.99 -5.51
N THR A 144 -19.36 -6.37 -4.34
CA THR A 144 -18.82 -5.01 -4.16
C THR A 144 -17.44 -5.10 -3.52
N LEU A 145 -16.44 -4.62 -4.21
CA LEU A 145 -15.02 -4.76 -3.91
C LEU A 145 -14.39 -3.41 -3.61
N SER A 146 -13.51 -3.36 -2.60
CA SER A 146 -12.78 -2.16 -2.22
C SER A 146 -11.37 -2.51 -1.73
N THR A 147 -10.46 -1.55 -1.71
CA THR A 147 -9.10 -1.76 -1.19
C THR A 147 -9.09 -1.65 0.35
N LYS A 148 -8.25 -2.44 1.02
CA LYS A 148 -8.05 -2.38 2.48
C LYS A 148 -7.14 -1.21 2.88
N SER A 149 -6.09 -0.96 2.10
CA SER A 149 -5.20 0.21 2.25
C SER A 149 -5.53 1.29 1.22
N ARG A 150 -5.11 2.54 1.46
CA ARG A 150 -5.17 3.62 0.46
C ARG A 150 -4.16 3.32 -0.63
N VAL A 151 -4.58 2.56 -1.65
CA VAL A 151 -3.79 2.39 -2.88
C VAL A 151 -3.86 3.71 -3.63
N THR A 152 -2.73 4.40 -3.73
CA THR A 152 -2.63 5.67 -4.48
C THR A 152 -2.97 5.42 -5.95
N PRO A 153 -3.95 6.14 -6.52
CA PRO A 153 -4.25 6.05 -7.94
C PRO A 153 -3.02 6.41 -8.78
N LYS A 154 -2.78 5.64 -9.84
CA LYS A 154 -1.68 5.88 -10.79
C LYS A 154 -2.19 5.83 -12.23
N PRO A 155 -1.47 6.44 -13.19
CA PRO A 155 -1.74 6.22 -14.61
C PRO A 155 -1.82 4.73 -14.93
N CYS A 156 -2.76 4.35 -15.78
CA CYS A 156 -3.00 2.95 -16.09
C CYS A 156 -1.80 2.34 -16.83
N GLU A 157 -0.97 1.56 -16.13
CA GLU A 157 0.23 0.89 -16.69
C GLU A 157 -0.08 -0.01 -17.90
N PHE A 158 -1.34 -0.43 -18.04
CA PHE A 158 -1.81 -1.36 -19.07
C PHE A 158 -2.74 -0.71 -20.11
N ASN A 159 -2.93 0.62 -20.06
CA ASN A 159 -3.81 1.37 -20.95
C ASN A 159 -5.25 0.80 -21.07
N ILE A 160 -5.79 0.25 -19.97
CA ILE A 160 -7.17 -0.29 -19.91
C ILE A 160 -8.19 0.84 -19.72
N CYS A 161 -7.83 1.89 -19.00
CA CYS A 161 -8.63 3.09 -18.79
C CYS A 161 -7.81 4.35 -19.06
N SER A 162 -8.50 5.43 -19.44
CA SER A 162 -7.91 6.73 -19.75
C SER A 162 -7.65 7.60 -18.50
N THR A 163 -8.16 7.20 -17.34
CA THR A 163 -7.96 7.88 -16.06
C THR A 163 -6.94 7.13 -15.22
N ASN A 164 -6.51 7.76 -14.11
CA ASN A 164 -5.77 7.03 -13.09
C ASN A 164 -6.66 5.93 -12.47
N CYS A 165 -6.03 4.86 -12.03
CA CYS A 165 -6.69 3.66 -11.51
C CYS A 165 -5.94 3.12 -10.29
N ARG A 166 -6.58 2.20 -9.55
CA ARG A 166 -5.95 1.51 -8.40
C ARG A 166 -5.12 0.29 -8.81
N GLY A 167 -5.03 0.00 -10.10
CA GLY A 167 -4.25 -1.11 -10.64
C GLY A 167 -5.05 -2.41 -10.80
N ARG A 168 -4.33 -3.53 -10.83
CA ARG A 168 -4.88 -4.87 -11.06
C ARG A 168 -4.78 -5.73 -9.81
N PHE A 169 -5.78 -6.57 -9.61
CA PHE A 169 -5.89 -7.46 -8.46
C PHE A 169 -6.40 -8.83 -8.88
N THR A 170 -6.36 -9.80 -7.97
CA THR A 170 -6.74 -11.17 -8.28
C THR A 170 -7.88 -11.70 -7.42
N LEU A 171 -8.70 -12.56 -8.01
CA LEU A 171 -9.78 -13.26 -7.34
C LEU A 171 -9.71 -14.74 -7.72
N GLY A 172 -9.57 -15.60 -6.72
CA GLY A 172 -9.48 -17.04 -6.86
C GLY A 172 -10.68 -17.76 -6.25
N THR A 173 -10.91 -19.00 -6.64
CA THR A 173 -11.97 -19.84 -6.08
C THR A 173 -11.43 -21.21 -5.69
N LYS A 174 -12.00 -21.81 -4.65
CA LYS A 174 -11.56 -23.13 -4.14
C LYS A 174 -12.75 -23.94 -3.65
N ALA A 175 -13.01 -25.08 -4.29
CA ALA A 175 -14.06 -26.02 -3.89
C ALA A 175 -13.51 -27.13 -3.00
N ALA A 176 -14.25 -27.52 -1.96
CA ALA A 176 -13.92 -28.63 -1.07
C ALA A 176 -14.84 -29.81 -1.35
N ILE A 177 -14.28 -30.90 -1.86
CA ILE A 177 -15.01 -32.14 -2.20
C ILE A 177 -14.44 -33.27 -1.36
N GLY A 178 -15.20 -33.74 -0.37
CA GLY A 178 -14.72 -34.74 0.59
C GLY A 178 -13.47 -34.27 1.34
N ARG A 179 -12.34 -34.97 1.14
CA ARG A 179 -11.02 -34.64 1.73
C ARG A 179 -10.09 -33.89 0.78
N SER A 180 -10.49 -33.67 -0.48
CA SER A 180 -9.68 -33.01 -1.50
C SER A 180 -10.21 -31.61 -1.81
N PHE A 181 -9.36 -30.82 -2.47
CA PHE A 181 -9.70 -29.47 -2.90
C PHE A 181 -9.46 -29.30 -4.40
N ILE A 182 -10.38 -28.61 -5.05
CA ILE A 182 -10.26 -28.18 -6.45
C ILE A 182 -10.00 -26.68 -6.43
N ASN A 183 -8.88 -26.25 -7.00
CA ASN A 183 -8.57 -24.84 -7.19
C ASN A 183 -9.14 -24.39 -8.54
N GLY A 184 -9.84 -23.27 -8.54
CA GLY A 184 -10.38 -22.66 -9.75
C GLY A 184 -9.42 -21.68 -10.39
N PRO A 185 -9.75 -21.23 -11.61
CA PRO A 185 -8.95 -20.23 -12.32
C PRO A 185 -8.91 -18.91 -11.57
N VAL A 186 -7.79 -18.19 -11.72
CA VAL A 186 -7.62 -16.85 -11.14
C VAL A 186 -8.22 -15.82 -12.09
N LEU A 187 -9.21 -15.07 -11.61
CA LEU A 187 -9.79 -13.95 -12.31
C LEU A 187 -8.98 -12.69 -12.03
N ARG A 188 -8.57 -11.98 -13.09
CA ARG A 188 -7.86 -10.71 -12.99
C ARG A 188 -8.86 -9.57 -13.00
N LEU A 189 -8.76 -8.68 -12.02
CA LEU A 189 -9.62 -7.52 -11.86
C LEU A 189 -8.83 -6.23 -12.15
N HIS A 190 -9.50 -5.23 -12.69
CA HIS A 190 -8.96 -3.89 -12.89
C HIS A 190 -9.89 -2.87 -12.22
N LEU A 191 -9.39 -2.14 -11.21
CA LEU A 191 -10.21 -1.21 -10.41
C LEU A 191 -10.02 0.23 -10.90
N THR A 192 -11.07 0.81 -11.46
CA THR A 192 -11.10 2.20 -11.92
C THR A 192 -11.43 3.17 -10.79
N CYS A 193 -11.04 4.44 -10.93
CA CYS A 193 -11.41 5.52 -10.03
C CYS A 193 -12.52 6.40 -10.62
N ASP A 194 -13.30 7.07 -9.77
CA ASP A 194 -14.28 8.07 -10.18
C ASP A 194 -13.66 9.49 -10.20
N PRO A 195 -13.47 10.11 -11.38
CA PRO A 195 -12.92 11.47 -11.48
C PRO A 195 -13.87 12.56 -10.95
N GLU A 196 -15.15 12.26 -10.73
CA GLU A 196 -16.13 13.22 -10.19
C GLU A 196 -16.33 13.09 -8.67
N LYS A 197 -15.69 12.11 -8.03
CA LYS A 197 -15.85 11.84 -6.60
C LYS A 197 -14.74 12.52 -5.80
N PRO A 198 -15.04 13.54 -4.99
CA PRO A 198 -14.05 14.22 -4.16
C PRO A 198 -13.63 13.33 -2.98
N VAL A 199 -12.32 13.19 -2.78
CA VAL A 199 -11.77 12.34 -1.70
C VAL A 199 -10.87 13.09 -0.73
N GLU A 200 -10.23 14.18 -1.16
CA GLU A 200 -9.25 14.90 -0.33
C GLU A 200 -9.25 16.41 -0.64
N LEU A 201 -9.02 17.21 0.40
CA LEU A 201 -8.82 18.66 0.30
C LEU A 201 -7.35 18.98 0.59
N ASN A 202 -6.65 19.46 -0.43
CA ASN A 202 -5.27 19.91 -0.29
C ASN A 202 -5.23 21.43 -0.09
N VAL A 203 -4.50 21.87 0.92
CA VAL A 203 -4.48 23.27 1.38
C VAL A 203 -3.03 23.74 1.42
N ASP A 204 -2.68 24.70 0.58
CA ASP A 204 -1.37 25.38 0.62
C ASP A 204 -1.47 26.61 1.52
N PHE A 205 -1.04 26.47 2.77
CA PHE A 205 -0.96 27.56 3.74
C PHE A 205 0.49 27.95 3.99
N LYS A 206 0.92 29.04 3.34
CA LYS A 206 2.26 29.62 3.50
C LYS A 206 2.15 30.96 4.22
N GLY A 207 2.36 30.95 5.53
CA GLY A 207 2.35 32.18 6.31
C GLY A 207 2.61 31.97 7.79
N LYS A 208 2.69 33.10 8.50
CA LYS A 208 2.77 33.13 9.96
C LYS A 208 1.49 32.52 10.55
N LYS A 209 1.60 31.95 11.76
CA LYS A 209 0.46 31.41 12.52
C LYS A 209 -0.10 32.41 13.54
N THR A 210 0.49 33.59 13.62
CA THR A 210 0.14 34.63 14.58
C THR A 210 -0.24 35.90 13.84
N PHE A 211 -1.43 36.42 14.13
CA PHE A 211 -2.02 37.57 13.45
C PHE A 211 -2.51 38.59 14.47
N THR A 212 -2.53 39.87 14.13
CA THR A 212 -3.24 40.88 14.92
C THR A 212 -4.72 40.89 14.57
N VAL A 213 -5.55 41.40 15.47
CA VAL A 213 -7.01 41.50 15.27
C VAL A 213 -7.35 42.23 13.96
N ALA A 214 -8.28 41.67 13.19
CA ALA A 214 -8.70 42.17 11.87
C ALA A 214 -7.58 42.26 10.80
N GLU A 215 -6.42 41.66 11.05
CA GLU A 215 -5.37 41.47 10.05
C GLU A 215 -5.85 40.51 8.94
N GLU A 216 -5.41 40.73 7.71
CA GLU A 216 -5.72 39.85 6.59
C GLU A 216 -4.85 38.58 6.64
N LEU A 217 -5.48 37.43 6.46
CA LEU A 217 -4.79 36.16 6.29
C LEU A 217 -3.98 36.17 4.99
N PRO A 218 -2.84 35.45 4.94
CA PRO A 218 -2.12 35.21 3.70
C PRO A 218 -3.06 34.53 2.70
N GLU A 219 -2.77 34.67 1.42
CA GLU A 219 -3.51 33.97 0.38
C GLU A 219 -3.41 32.45 0.60
N ILE A 220 -4.56 31.80 0.74
CA ILE A 220 -4.65 30.35 0.92
C ILE A 220 -5.22 29.74 -0.35
N ALA A 221 -4.44 28.86 -0.98
CA ALA A 221 -4.88 28.11 -2.15
C ALA A 221 -5.40 26.74 -1.72
N VAL A 222 -6.61 26.40 -2.17
CA VAL A 222 -7.28 25.13 -1.85
C VAL A 222 -7.69 24.43 -3.13
N HIS A 223 -7.42 23.14 -3.19
CA HIS A 223 -7.78 22.28 -4.31
C HIS A 223 -8.44 21.02 -3.80
N VAL A 224 -9.40 20.51 -4.57
CA VAL A 224 -10.08 19.26 -4.26
C VAL A 224 -9.52 18.18 -5.17
N LEU A 225 -9.07 17.09 -4.58
CA LEU A 225 -8.60 15.91 -5.31
C LEU A 225 -9.75 14.92 -5.48
N ALA A 226 -9.92 14.44 -6.70
CA ALA A 226 -10.85 13.36 -7.03
C ALA A 226 -10.26 11.99 -6.67
N GLU A 227 -11.07 10.93 -6.73
CA GLU A 227 -10.66 9.56 -6.42
C GLU A 227 -9.56 9.03 -7.35
N ASP A 228 -9.38 9.63 -8.53
CA ASP A 228 -8.31 9.35 -9.48
C ASP A 228 -7.01 10.13 -9.15
N GLY A 229 -7.00 10.96 -8.11
CA GLY A 229 -5.86 11.76 -7.67
C GLY A 229 -5.64 13.04 -8.49
N ASN A 230 -6.49 13.34 -9.48
CA ASN A 230 -6.42 14.60 -10.23
C ASN A 230 -7.17 15.72 -9.51
N ILE A 231 -6.83 16.97 -9.83
CA ILE A 231 -7.52 18.16 -9.31
C ILE A 231 -8.87 18.31 -10.01
N MET A 232 -9.93 18.48 -9.21
CA MET A 232 -11.28 18.75 -9.72
C MET A 232 -11.41 20.21 -10.19
N CYS A 233 -11.53 20.41 -11.50
CA CYS A 233 -11.60 21.75 -12.10
C CYS A 233 -13.03 22.30 -12.27
N SER A 234 -14.07 21.48 -12.07
CA SER A 234 -15.47 21.83 -12.37
C SER A 234 -16.29 22.34 -11.18
N LEU A 235 -15.64 22.67 -10.05
CA LEU A 235 -16.36 23.00 -8.81
C LEU A 235 -16.85 24.45 -8.79
N ARG A 236 -17.95 24.70 -8.06
CA ARG A 236 -18.42 26.07 -7.81
C ARG A 236 -17.81 26.57 -6.51
N GLY A 237 -17.29 27.80 -6.49
CA GLY A 237 -16.68 28.39 -5.28
C GLY A 237 -17.58 28.37 -4.04
N LYS A 238 -18.91 28.39 -4.21
CA LYS A 238 -19.90 28.29 -3.11
C LYS A 238 -19.93 26.92 -2.41
N GLU A 239 -19.37 25.88 -3.04
CA GLU A 239 -19.27 24.53 -2.50
C GLU A 239 -18.07 24.38 -1.55
N LEU A 240 -17.18 25.37 -1.50
CA LEU A 240 -16.04 25.44 -0.61
C LEU A 240 -16.22 26.52 0.46
N SER A 241 -15.89 26.19 1.70
CA SER A 241 -15.88 27.16 2.80
C SER A 241 -14.69 26.97 3.72
N MET A 242 -14.18 28.07 4.23
CA MET A 242 -13.16 28.13 5.27
C MET A 242 -13.84 28.45 6.60
N LYS A 243 -13.51 27.72 7.66
CA LYS A 243 -14.04 27.92 9.02
C LYS A 243 -12.92 28.15 10.01
N LEU A 244 -13.11 29.14 10.87
CA LEU A 244 -12.25 29.48 12.01
C LEU A 244 -13.05 29.29 13.28
N LEU A 245 -12.67 28.30 14.07
CA LEU A 245 -13.34 27.91 15.31
C LEU A 245 -12.49 28.30 16.51
N ARG A 246 -13.02 29.14 17.40
CA ARG A 246 -12.33 29.53 18.63
C ARG A 246 -12.21 28.32 19.58
N ILE A 247 -11.04 28.06 20.16
CA ILE A 247 -10.79 26.87 21.00
C ILE A 247 -10.44 27.15 22.46
N ASP A 248 -10.08 28.39 22.79
CA ASP A 248 -9.78 28.86 24.15
C ASP A 248 -11.04 29.26 24.94
N CYS A 249 -12.24 28.83 24.51
CA CYS A 249 -13.52 29.20 25.12
C CYS A 249 -14.45 28.00 25.31
N SER A 250 -15.39 28.11 26.26
CA SER A 250 -16.38 27.05 26.49
C SER A 250 -17.27 26.82 25.27
N PRO A 251 -17.80 25.60 25.04
CA PRO A 251 -18.65 25.27 23.89
C PRO A 251 -19.85 26.21 23.72
N LYS A 252 -20.38 26.76 24.83
CA LYS A 252 -21.53 27.69 24.81
C LYS A 252 -21.20 29.06 24.22
N ASN A 253 -19.93 29.47 24.21
CA ASN A 253 -19.46 30.76 23.72
C ASN A 253 -18.62 30.63 22.43
N GLN A 254 -18.63 29.45 21.80
CA GLN A 254 -17.79 29.12 20.66
C GLN A 254 -18.32 29.75 19.37
N LYS A 255 -17.81 30.93 19.01
CA LYS A 255 -18.13 31.57 17.74
C LYS A 255 -17.34 30.92 16.60
N THR A 256 -18.02 30.60 15.51
CA THR A 256 -17.41 30.09 14.27
C THR A 256 -17.47 31.18 13.22
N PHE A 257 -16.31 31.56 12.69
CA PHE A 257 -16.21 32.46 11.55
C PHE A 257 -16.13 31.64 10.26
N THR A 258 -16.92 31.98 9.25
CA THR A 258 -16.94 31.28 7.95
C THR A 258 -16.66 32.25 6.82
N ALA A 259 -15.80 31.86 5.89
CA ALA A 259 -15.49 32.63 4.68
C ALA A 259 -15.58 31.75 3.44
N ASN A 260 -15.85 32.38 2.30
CA ASN A 260 -15.93 31.75 0.99
C ASN A 260 -14.72 32.16 0.14
N PRO A 261 -14.33 31.35 -0.87
CA PRO A 261 -13.25 31.71 -1.78
C PRO A 261 -13.63 32.92 -2.66
N ALA A 262 -12.64 33.61 -3.19
CA ALA A 262 -12.84 34.76 -4.08
C ALA A 262 -13.50 34.34 -5.42
N GLU A 263 -14.38 35.17 -5.96
CA GLU A 263 -15.18 34.84 -7.16
C GLU A 263 -14.36 34.70 -8.45
N SER A 264 -13.15 35.28 -8.52
CA SER A 264 -12.25 35.14 -9.66
C SER A 264 -11.62 33.74 -9.69
N THR A 265 -12.29 32.80 -10.32
CA THR A 265 -11.91 31.39 -10.37
C THR A 265 -10.71 31.22 -11.31
N SER A 266 -9.56 30.81 -10.77
CA SER A 266 -8.38 30.45 -11.55
C SER A 266 -8.73 29.26 -12.45
N SER A 267 -8.35 29.31 -13.73
CA SER A 267 -8.67 28.37 -14.81
C SER A 267 -8.10 26.94 -14.66
N GLY A 268 -7.83 26.48 -13.43
CA GLY A 268 -7.17 25.21 -13.14
C GLY A 268 -7.62 24.51 -11.84
N GLY A 269 -8.84 24.76 -11.35
CA GLY A 269 -9.37 24.07 -10.16
C GLY A 269 -8.73 24.49 -8.83
N ILE A 270 -8.17 25.71 -8.79
CA ILE A 270 -7.53 26.31 -7.62
C ILE A 270 -8.45 27.40 -7.05
N TYR A 271 -8.84 27.25 -5.79
CA TYR A 271 -9.71 28.22 -5.09
C TYR A 271 -8.89 29.01 -4.10
N HIS A 272 -8.85 30.33 -4.32
CA HIS A 272 -8.06 31.24 -3.49
C HIS A 272 -8.94 31.95 -2.47
N PHE A 273 -8.60 31.81 -1.19
CA PHE A 273 -9.15 32.63 -0.13
C PHE A 273 -8.28 33.88 0.02
N ARG A 274 -8.80 35.03 -0.43
CA ARG A 274 -8.09 36.33 -0.45
C ARG A 274 -8.84 37.35 0.39
N LYS A 275 -8.11 38.30 0.98
CA LYS A 275 -8.66 39.40 1.77
C LYS A 275 -9.55 38.94 2.93
N VAL A 276 -9.32 37.72 3.43
CA VAL A 276 -10.09 37.21 4.58
C VAL A 276 -9.43 37.73 5.85
N LYS A 277 -10.16 38.54 6.62
CA LYS A 277 -9.68 39.05 7.90
C LYS A 277 -9.88 38.04 9.01
N VAL A 278 -8.91 37.95 9.93
CA VAL A 278 -9.07 37.17 11.16
C VAL A 278 -10.15 37.81 12.05
N PRO A 279 -10.82 37.03 12.92
CA PRO A 279 -11.88 37.55 13.79
C PRO A 279 -11.44 38.73 14.67
N GLU A 280 -12.38 39.61 15.00
CA GLU A 280 -12.14 40.80 15.85
C GLU A 280 -11.87 40.47 17.32
N ALA A 281 -12.03 39.20 17.72
CA ALA A 281 -11.79 38.74 19.08
C ALA A 281 -10.43 38.02 19.15
N ALA A 282 -9.54 38.50 20.01
CA ALA A 282 -8.27 37.83 20.28
C ALA A 282 -8.47 36.46 20.96
N GLY A 283 -7.62 35.50 20.64
CA GLY A 283 -7.70 34.12 21.14
C GLY A 283 -7.06 33.08 20.22
N GLU A 284 -7.20 31.82 20.59
CA GLU A 284 -6.72 30.67 19.80
C GLU A 284 -7.84 30.12 18.90
N TYR A 285 -7.54 29.91 17.62
CA TYR A 285 -8.49 29.46 16.61
C TYR A 285 -7.96 28.25 15.85
N ASN A 286 -8.86 27.34 15.48
CA ASN A 286 -8.60 26.27 14.54
C ASN A 286 -9.17 26.60 13.17
N LEU A 287 -8.30 26.56 12.16
CA LEU A 287 -8.63 26.76 10.75
C LEU A 287 -8.92 25.40 10.08
N GLN A 288 -10.07 25.31 9.41
CA GLN A 288 -10.51 24.13 8.66
C GLN A 288 -11.19 24.50 7.35
N PHE A 289 -11.03 23.68 6.33
CA PHE A 289 -11.70 23.82 5.04
C PHE A 289 -12.73 22.72 4.83
N HIS A 290 -13.82 23.07 4.17
CA HIS A 290 -14.96 22.18 3.97
C HIS A 290 -15.40 22.26 2.52
N PHE A 291 -15.67 21.10 1.93
CA PHE A 291 -16.31 20.96 0.63
C PHE A 291 -17.68 20.30 0.81
N ASN A 292 -18.70 20.88 0.20
CA ASN A 292 -20.06 20.35 0.18
C ASN A 292 -20.76 20.71 -1.13
N ASN A 293 -21.06 19.70 -1.95
CA ASN A 293 -21.86 19.84 -3.18
C ASN A 293 -23.25 19.20 -3.08
N GLY A 294 -23.73 18.91 -1.85
CA GLY A 294 -25.00 18.24 -1.58
C GLY A 294 -24.96 16.71 -1.69
N LYS A 295 -24.07 16.15 -2.52
CA LYS A 295 -23.87 14.70 -2.67
C LYS A 295 -22.70 14.18 -1.83
N HIS A 296 -21.64 14.97 -1.73
CA HIS A 296 -20.41 14.65 -1.03
C HIS A 296 -20.04 15.78 -0.06
N MET A 297 -19.63 15.40 1.15
CA MET A 297 -19.14 16.33 2.17
C MET A 297 -17.80 15.82 2.68
N ILE A 298 -16.75 16.62 2.52
CA ILE A 298 -15.41 16.33 3.04
C ILE A 298 -14.83 17.55 3.75
N SER A 299 -14.08 17.33 4.81
CA SER A 299 -13.36 18.37 5.56
C SER A 299 -11.86 18.14 5.45
N SER A 300 -11.08 19.22 5.50
CA SER A 300 -9.62 19.15 5.41
C SER A 300 -9.02 18.39 6.59
N SER A 301 -8.22 17.37 6.31
CA SER A 301 -7.21 16.81 7.21
C SER A 301 -5.85 17.18 6.61
N VAL A 302 -5.11 18.09 7.24
CA VAL A 302 -3.96 18.72 6.56
C VAL A 302 -2.73 17.80 6.56
N SER A 303 -2.24 17.53 5.36
CA SER A 303 -0.84 17.23 5.05
C SER A 303 -0.10 18.58 4.96
N CYS A 304 0.89 18.79 5.83
CA CYS A 304 1.73 19.99 5.77
C CYS A 304 2.86 19.74 4.78
N CYS A 305 2.85 20.38 3.61
CA CYS A 305 4.06 20.56 2.81
C CYS A 305 4.96 21.60 3.51
N ALA A 306 5.75 21.15 4.48
CA ALA A 306 6.77 21.99 5.11
C ALA A 306 7.93 22.16 4.12
N THR A 307 8.04 23.35 3.52
CA THR A 307 9.27 23.80 2.86
C THR A 307 10.35 24.03 3.92
N ASN A 308 11.00 22.96 4.35
CA ASN A 308 12.29 22.99 5.04
C ASN A 308 13.04 21.72 4.63
N LEU A 309 14.24 21.90 4.07
CA LEU A 309 15.11 20.90 3.42
C LEU A 309 15.59 19.75 4.34
N HIS A 310 14.95 19.55 5.49
CA HIS A 310 15.22 18.48 6.45
C HIS A 310 13.98 17.63 6.76
N ALA A 311 12.80 17.98 6.23
CA ALA A 311 11.53 17.27 6.43
C ALA A 311 11.17 16.30 5.28
N ASP A 312 11.86 16.37 4.14
CA ASP A 312 11.58 15.49 2.98
C ASP A 312 11.90 14.01 3.23
N LEU A 313 12.69 13.69 4.26
CA LEU A 313 13.03 12.32 4.66
C LEU A 313 12.05 11.68 5.66
N LEU A 314 11.16 12.45 6.29
CA LEU A 314 10.18 11.92 7.26
C LEU A 314 8.77 11.77 6.68
N ILE A 315 8.48 12.44 5.56
CA ILE A 315 7.14 12.43 4.96
C ILE A 315 6.87 11.15 4.14
N GLU A 316 7.90 10.41 3.70
CA GLU A 316 7.70 9.12 3.01
C GLU A 316 7.37 7.94 3.94
N GLN A 317 7.65 8.02 5.25
CA GLN A 317 7.49 6.88 6.17
C GLN A 317 6.17 6.83 6.96
N PHE A 318 5.41 7.92 7.04
CA PHE A 318 4.23 8.01 7.94
C PHE A 318 2.86 7.94 7.24
N ARG A 319 2.73 7.22 6.12
CA ARG A 319 1.42 7.01 5.47
C ARG A 319 0.64 5.78 5.93
N GLU A 320 1.15 5.02 6.90
CA GLU A 320 0.45 3.86 7.45
C GLU A 320 0.00 4.12 8.90
N HIS A 321 -1.32 4.23 9.06
CA HIS A 321 -2.04 4.03 10.32
C HIS A 321 -1.95 5.14 11.37
N THR A 322 -2.60 6.27 11.13
CA THR A 322 -3.51 6.96 12.08
C THR A 322 -4.06 8.23 11.43
N CYS A 323 -5.38 8.38 11.36
CA CYS A 323 -5.99 9.68 11.03
C CYS A 323 -5.83 10.61 12.23
N VAL A 324 -4.66 11.24 12.36
CA VAL A 324 -4.51 12.41 13.21
C VAL A 324 -5.01 13.59 12.39
N VAL A 325 -6.17 14.14 12.77
CA VAL A 325 -6.70 15.36 12.17
C VAL A 325 -5.77 16.51 12.58
N PHE A 326 -4.77 16.81 11.76
CA PHE A 326 -3.95 18.01 11.95
C PHE A 326 -4.81 19.24 11.62
N GLN A 327 -5.25 19.94 12.66
CA GLN A 327 -5.91 21.25 12.56
C GLN A 327 -4.83 22.35 12.52
N ILE A 328 -4.99 23.35 11.65
CA ILE A 328 -4.08 24.50 11.64
C ILE A 328 -4.51 25.43 12.77
N SER A 329 -3.75 25.46 13.87
CA SER A 329 -3.98 26.39 14.97
C SER A 329 -3.37 27.76 14.66
N LEU A 330 -4.17 28.81 14.86
CA LEU A 330 -3.83 30.21 14.69
C LEU A 330 -4.00 30.98 16.00
N THR A 331 -3.04 31.83 16.33
CA THR A 331 -3.10 32.75 17.46
C THR A 331 -3.46 34.14 16.96
N VAL A 332 -4.59 34.69 17.39
CA VAL A 332 -4.99 36.08 17.10
C VAL A 332 -4.67 36.95 18.32
N GLN A 333 -3.73 37.88 18.15
CA GLN A 333 -3.27 38.81 19.16
C GLN A 333 -4.06 40.13 19.10
N PRO A 334 -4.27 40.79 20.26
CA PRO A 334 -4.83 42.15 20.35
C PRO A 334 -4.06 43.16 19.47
N ASP A 335 -4.76 44.17 18.94
CA ASP A 335 -4.13 45.28 18.21
C ASP A 335 -3.47 46.29 19.18
N SER A 336 -2.86 47.35 18.64
CA SER A 336 -2.23 48.40 19.44
C SER A 336 -3.23 49.02 20.44
N PRO A 337 -2.78 49.35 21.66
CA PRO A 337 -3.62 49.98 22.67
C PRO A 337 -4.13 51.35 22.22
N VAL A 338 -5.43 51.62 22.36
CA VAL A 338 -6.04 52.91 21.97
C VAL A 338 -6.87 53.54 23.09
N LYS A 339 -7.44 52.75 24.00
CA LYS A 339 -8.30 53.24 25.06
C LYS A 339 -8.07 52.52 26.38
N ILE A 340 -8.34 53.24 27.46
CA ILE A 340 -8.41 52.69 28.82
C ILE A 340 -9.90 52.61 29.16
N ALA A 341 -10.39 51.42 29.46
CA ALA A 341 -11.80 51.20 29.77
C ALA A 341 -11.93 50.47 31.11
N PRO A 342 -12.94 50.80 31.93
CA PRO A 342 -13.21 50.05 33.15
C PRO A 342 -13.70 48.63 32.80
N GLN A 343 -13.26 47.63 33.55
CA GLN A 343 -13.70 46.24 33.35
C GLN A 343 -15.22 46.09 33.57
N GLN A 344 -15.79 46.98 34.38
CA GLN A 344 -17.22 47.13 34.61
C GLN A 344 -17.53 48.62 34.76
N ASP A 345 -18.55 49.13 34.05
CA ASP A 345 -18.93 50.54 34.16
C ASP A 345 -19.29 50.89 35.61
N PRO A 346 -18.63 51.90 36.20
CA PRO A 346 -18.90 52.29 37.57
C PRO A 346 -20.32 52.84 37.69
N THR A 347 -21.07 52.34 38.67
CA THR A 347 -22.40 52.87 39.01
C THR A 347 -22.24 54.28 39.57
N ILE A 348 -23.11 55.23 39.19
CA ILE A 348 -23.10 56.60 39.73
C ILE A 348 -23.36 56.53 41.25
N PRO A 349 -22.38 56.80 42.12
CA PRO A 349 -22.55 56.66 43.55
C PRO A 349 -23.18 57.95 44.12
N SER A 350 -24.14 57.82 45.03
CA SER A 350 -24.60 58.94 45.88
C SER A 350 -23.78 58.96 47.15
N VAL A 351 -23.15 60.08 47.49
CA VAL A 351 -22.36 60.24 48.72
C VAL A 351 -22.95 61.29 49.64
N SER A 352 -22.80 61.08 50.95
CA SER A 352 -23.19 62.06 51.98
C SER A 352 -21.98 62.41 52.84
N ASN A 353 -21.88 63.66 53.27
CA ASN A 353 -20.79 64.15 54.10
C ASN A 353 -20.95 63.77 55.59
N GLN A 354 -21.25 62.49 55.87
CA GLN A 354 -21.38 61.95 57.24
C GLN A 354 -20.04 61.42 57.76
N ALA A 355 -19.83 61.44 59.08
CA ALA A 355 -18.56 61.06 59.73
C ALA A 355 -18.10 59.61 59.48
N LYS A 356 -19.00 58.70 59.11
CA LYS A 356 -18.66 57.29 58.83
C LYS A 356 -17.91 57.15 57.50
N THR A 357 -16.76 56.48 57.54
CA THR A 357 -15.87 56.26 56.38
C THR A 357 -16.54 55.50 55.24
N SER A 358 -17.42 54.55 55.55
CA SER A 358 -18.19 53.76 54.56
C SER A 358 -19.22 54.59 53.77
N SER A 359 -19.70 55.71 54.32
CA SER A 359 -20.62 56.65 53.66
C SER A 359 -19.92 57.74 52.83
N ARG A 360 -18.58 57.78 52.85
CA ARG A 360 -17.72 58.70 52.09
C ARG A 360 -16.97 58.03 50.93
N ASN A 361 -17.11 56.71 50.77
CA ASN A 361 -16.41 55.95 49.74
C ASN A 361 -17.22 55.97 48.43
N LEU A 362 -16.69 56.65 47.40
CA LEU A 362 -17.29 56.77 46.08
C LEU A 362 -17.13 55.49 45.24
N LEU A 363 -15.97 54.86 45.29
CA LEU A 363 -15.58 53.71 44.46
C LEU A 363 -14.75 52.73 45.31
N LYS A 364 -15.29 51.53 45.57
CA LYS A 364 -14.60 50.49 46.35
C LYS A 364 -13.48 49.79 45.57
N TYR A 365 -13.67 49.62 44.26
CA TYR A 365 -12.73 48.96 43.37
C TYR A 365 -12.90 49.51 41.96
N LEU A 366 -11.83 50.04 41.38
CA LEU A 366 -11.78 50.46 39.99
C LEU A 366 -10.60 49.75 39.34
N LYS A 367 -10.90 48.89 38.36
CA LYS A 367 -9.91 48.25 37.51
C LYS A 367 -10.12 48.69 36.08
N LEU A 368 -9.08 49.29 35.53
CA LEU A 368 -9.02 49.84 34.20
C LEU A 368 -8.13 48.94 33.34
N ASP A 369 -8.65 48.45 32.23
CA ASP A 369 -7.91 47.64 31.26
C ASP A 369 -7.55 48.50 30.04
N LEU A 370 -6.30 48.37 29.62
CA LEU A 370 -5.78 48.93 28.38
C LEU A 370 -6.25 48.01 27.25
N THR A 371 -7.12 48.56 26.41
CA THR A 371 -7.77 47.80 25.34
C THR A 371 -7.44 48.38 23.98
N ASP A 372 -7.44 47.51 22.98
CA ASP A 372 -7.38 47.93 21.59
C ASP A 372 -8.71 48.58 21.16
N ARG A 373 -8.76 49.06 19.92
CA ARG A 373 -9.99 49.65 19.35
C ARG A 373 -11.18 48.69 19.31
N PHE A 374 -10.95 47.38 19.37
CA PHE A 374 -11.96 46.31 19.34
C PHE A 374 -12.37 45.82 20.75
N GLY A 375 -11.76 46.35 21.80
CA GLY A 375 -12.05 45.96 23.19
C GLY A 375 -11.30 44.71 23.66
N ASN A 376 -10.30 44.24 22.92
CA ASN A 376 -9.42 43.16 23.39
C ASN A 376 -8.37 43.73 24.34
N ASN A 377 -8.06 42.98 25.39
CA ASN A 377 -7.03 43.38 26.35
C ASN A 377 -5.63 43.20 25.75
N THR A 378 -4.84 44.26 25.64
CA THR A 378 -3.51 44.28 25.00
C THR A 378 -2.38 43.76 25.92
N ALA A 379 -2.73 42.91 26.89
CA ALA A 379 -2.13 42.75 28.23
C ALA A 379 -0.74 42.09 28.41
N ALA A 380 0.03 41.72 27.38
CA ALA A 380 1.23 40.92 27.68
C ALA A 380 2.44 41.72 28.22
N ASN A 381 2.80 42.86 27.59
CA ASN A 381 4.16 43.42 27.74
C ASN A 381 4.25 44.94 27.99
N LEU A 382 3.13 45.63 28.21
CA LEU A 382 3.13 47.09 28.39
C LEU A 382 3.21 47.47 29.88
N THR A 383 4.23 48.26 30.23
CA THR A 383 4.44 48.88 31.55
C THR A 383 4.44 50.40 31.40
N GLY A 384 3.72 51.10 32.26
CA GLY A 384 3.64 52.56 32.25
C GLY A 384 3.03 53.12 33.53
N THR A 385 2.83 54.42 33.60
CA THR A 385 2.21 55.10 34.74
C THR A 385 0.92 55.79 34.29
N LEU A 386 -0.20 55.49 34.96
CA LEU A 386 -1.49 56.14 34.75
C LEU A 386 -1.68 57.23 35.80
N THR A 387 -1.89 58.48 35.38
CA THR A 387 -2.28 59.56 36.29
C THR A 387 -3.79 59.67 36.34
N LEU A 388 -4.37 59.39 37.50
CA LEU A 388 -5.78 59.64 37.80
C LEU A 388 -5.91 61.03 38.43
N GLN A 389 -6.85 61.84 37.95
CA GLN A 389 -7.11 63.17 38.49
C GLN A 389 -8.62 63.35 38.69
N ILE A 390 -9.01 63.88 39.85
CA ILE A 390 -10.41 64.25 40.10
C ILE A 390 -10.59 65.69 39.62
N ILE A 391 -11.51 65.90 38.69
CA ILE A 391 -11.76 67.19 38.05
C ILE A 391 -13.26 67.46 38.12
N SER A 392 -13.64 68.68 38.52
CA SER A 392 -15.03 69.13 38.39
C SER A 392 -15.31 69.52 36.92
N PRO A 393 -16.41 69.07 36.32
CA PRO A 393 -16.84 69.56 35.01
C PRO A 393 -17.20 71.06 35.02
N ASP A 394 -17.47 71.65 36.20
CA ASP A 394 -17.70 73.08 36.39
C ASP A 394 -16.53 73.71 37.17
N PRO A 395 -15.77 74.66 36.57
CA PRO A 395 -14.63 75.31 37.23
C PRO A 395 -15.01 76.23 38.40
N ALA A 396 -16.28 76.57 38.59
CA ALA A 396 -16.74 77.35 39.75
C ALA A 396 -16.87 76.51 41.05
N VAL A 397 -16.92 75.18 40.92
CA VAL A 397 -17.04 74.27 42.07
C VAL A 397 -15.65 73.95 42.62
N THR A 398 -15.31 74.57 43.74
CA THR A 398 -14.01 74.41 44.42
C THR A 398 -14.00 73.22 45.40
N GLU A 399 -15.17 72.75 45.83
CA GLU A 399 -15.31 71.62 46.74
C GLU A 399 -15.44 70.31 45.94
N ILE A 400 -14.30 69.70 45.60
CA ILE A 400 -14.23 68.39 44.95
C ILE A 400 -13.69 67.31 45.88
N PRO A 401 -14.12 66.05 45.72
CA PRO A 401 -13.54 64.92 46.45
C PRO A 401 -12.04 64.80 46.15
N HIS A 402 -11.26 64.48 47.17
CA HIS A 402 -9.82 64.21 47.04
C HIS A 402 -9.56 62.72 47.23
N PHE A 403 -8.45 62.23 46.67
CA PHE A 403 -7.96 60.89 46.99
C PHE A 403 -7.49 60.82 48.45
N GLU A 404 -7.37 59.60 48.97
CA GLU A 404 -6.83 59.35 50.31
C GLU A 404 -5.44 59.99 50.46
N GLY A 405 -5.22 60.76 51.54
CA GLY A 405 -4.02 61.59 51.72
C GLY A 405 -4.17 63.05 51.27
N ASN A 406 -5.38 63.50 50.92
CA ASN A 406 -5.71 64.88 50.53
C ASN A 406 -4.99 65.35 49.25
N VAL A 407 -4.88 64.45 48.26
CA VAL A 407 -4.27 64.73 46.96
C VAL A 407 -5.32 64.74 45.86
N ASN A 408 -5.15 65.62 44.87
CA ASN A 408 -6.08 65.78 43.74
C ASN A 408 -5.70 64.93 42.51
N SER A 409 -4.51 64.33 42.52
CA SER A 409 -4.01 63.42 41.51
C SER A 409 -3.31 62.23 42.15
N TYR A 410 -3.45 61.06 41.54
CA TYR A 410 -2.91 59.80 42.03
C TYR A 410 -2.30 59.03 40.87
N GLN A 411 -1.03 58.63 40.99
CA GLN A 411 -0.34 57.85 39.96
C GLN A 411 -0.43 56.36 40.28
N VAL A 412 -0.91 55.56 39.32
CA VAL A 412 -1.02 54.11 39.44
C VAL A 412 -0.14 53.45 38.38
N PRO A 413 0.74 52.51 38.75
CA PRO A 413 1.51 51.75 37.77
C PRO A 413 0.59 50.82 36.97
N ILE A 414 0.75 50.82 35.65
CA ILE A 414 0.10 49.89 34.74
C ILE A 414 0.96 48.63 34.67
N CYS A 415 0.42 47.51 35.17
CA CYS A 415 1.08 46.21 35.17
C CYS A 415 0.27 45.23 34.31
N LYS A 416 0.87 44.67 33.26
CA LYS A 416 0.21 43.73 32.32
C LYS A 416 -1.07 44.32 31.69
N GLY A 417 -1.03 45.60 31.32
CA GLY A 417 -2.18 46.26 30.67
C GLY A 417 -3.38 46.52 31.58
N SER A 418 -3.28 46.36 32.90
CA SER A 418 -4.33 46.77 33.85
C SER A 418 -3.80 47.74 34.89
N ALA A 419 -4.59 48.76 35.24
CA ALA A 419 -4.37 49.64 36.39
C ALA A 419 -5.51 49.43 37.39
N GLY A 420 -5.18 48.98 38.60
CA GLY A 420 -6.14 48.85 39.70
C GLY A 420 -5.67 49.68 40.89
N CYS A 421 -6.58 50.32 41.61
CA CYS A 421 -6.28 51.02 42.86
C CYS A 421 -6.65 50.17 44.08
N PRO A 422 -5.72 49.36 44.61
CA PRO A 422 -5.71 49.00 46.03
C PRO A 422 -4.30 48.95 46.68
N ASP A 423 -4.26 49.08 48.01
CA ASP A 423 -3.13 48.94 48.97
C ASP A 423 -1.77 48.54 48.35
N ALA A 424 -1.02 49.56 47.87
CA ALA A 424 0.16 49.41 47.00
C ALA A 424 1.28 48.54 47.59
N SER A 425 1.40 48.48 48.92
CA SER A 425 2.43 47.71 49.62
C SER A 425 2.19 46.19 49.49
N LYS A 426 0.93 45.75 49.64
CA LYS A 426 0.54 44.34 49.51
C LYS A 426 0.56 43.88 48.05
N GLN A 427 0.26 44.78 47.13
CA GLN A 427 0.26 44.49 45.70
C GLN A 427 1.68 44.40 45.12
N GLU A 428 2.63 45.21 45.61
CA GLU A 428 4.04 45.11 45.23
C GLU A 428 4.65 43.78 45.70
N GLU A 429 4.33 43.34 46.93
CA GLU A 429 4.79 42.06 47.47
C GLU A 429 4.14 40.87 46.75
N MET A 430 2.83 40.94 46.45
CA MET A 430 2.15 39.94 45.61
C MET A 430 2.70 39.91 44.18
N ALA A 431 3.05 41.06 43.59
CA ALA A 431 3.65 41.14 42.26
C ALA A 431 5.06 40.56 42.23
N LYS A 432 5.87 40.78 43.27
CA LYS A 432 7.21 40.17 43.44
C LYS A 432 7.11 38.65 43.55
N LEU A 433 6.21 38.14 44.41
CA LEU A 433 5.98 36.70 44.56
C LEU A 433 5.41 36.07 43.29
N THR A 434 4.48 36.74 42.60
CA THR A 434 3.91 36.27 41.33
C THR A 434 4.94 36.24 40.21
N LYS A 435 5.81 37.25 40.11
CA LYS A 435 6.95 37.26 39.16
C LYS A 435 7.89 36.09 39.43
N LYS A 436 8.24 35.88 40.71
CA LYS A 436 9.09 34.74 41.13
C LYS A 436 8.44 33.40 40.81
N ARG A 437 7.12 33.25 41.04
CA ARG A 437 6.34 32.06 40.64
C ARG A 437 6.41 31.81 39.14
N THR A 438 6.18 32.83 38.30
CA THR A 438 6.25 32.68 36.84
C THR A 438 7.66 32.32 36.35
N GLU A 439 8.70 32.87 36.97
CA GLU A 439 10.09 32.53 36.62
C GLU A 439 10.43 31.09 37.01
N LEU A 440 10.08 30.66 38.22
CA LEU A 440 10.27 29.27 38.67
C LEU A 440 9.49 28.27 37.82
N LEU A 441 8.23 28.58 37.45
CA LEU A 441 7.44 27.76 36.53
C LEU A 441 8.07 27.66 35.15
N LYS A 442 8.63 28.77 34.63
CA LYS A 442 9.34 28.78 33.35
C LYS A 442 10.59 27.90 33.40
N GLN A 443 11.38 27.98 34.47
CA GLN A 443 12.56 27.14 34.66
C GLN A 443 12.18 25.65 34.79
N LEU A 444 11.15 25.32 35.57
CA LEU A 444 10.65 23.95 35.68
C LEU A 444 10.15 23.42 34.33
N GLN A 445 9.43 24.23 33.55
CA GLN A 445 9.00 23.85 32.20
C GLN A 445 10.19 23.54 31.30
N THR A 446 11.26 24.35 31.33
CA THR A 446 12.46 24.06 30.53
C THR A 446 13.16 22.75 30.93
N PHE A 447 13.13 22.39 32.21
CA PHE A 447 13.63 21.08 32.66
C PHE A 447 12.73 19.93 32.21
N GLU A 448 11.40 20.10 32.29
CA GLU A 448 10.42 19.11 31.83
C GLU A 448 10.56 18.85 30.32
N ASP A 449 10.68 19.91 29.52
CA ASP A 449 10.91 19.85 28.08
C ASP A 449 12.23 19.13 27.76
N LEU A 450 13.28 19.39 28.54
CA LEU A 450 14.57 18.72 28.41
C LEU A 450 14.47 17.22 28.73
N PHE A 451 13.82 16.83 29.83
CA PHE A 451 13.62 15.41 30.18
C PHE A 451 12.78 14.69 29.13
N GLN A 452 11.71 15.33 28.65
CA GLN A 452 10.84 14.77 27.61
C GLN A 452 11.58 14.61 26.29
N THR A 453 12.40 15.60 25.90
CA THR A 453 13.24 15.53 24.69
C THR A 453 14.24 14.38 24.78
N THR A 454 14.94 14.22 25.90
CA THR A 454 15.87 13.10 26.13
C THR A 454 15.16 11.74 26.06
N LYS A 455 13.97 11.63 26.66
CA LYS A 455 13.16 10.40 26.62
C LYS A 455 12.71 10.07 25.18
N ASN A 456 12.32 11.07 24.40
CA ASN A 456 11.96 10.89 23.01
C ASN A 456 13.16 10.38 22.19
N ILE A 457 14.34 10.98 22.36
CA ILE A 457 15.59 10.54 21.71
C ILE A 457 15.91 9.08 22.05
N TYR A 458 15.79 8.66 23.30
CA TYR A 458 15.99 7.25 23.67
C TYR A 458 15.00 6.33 22.98
N THR A 459 13.71 6.69 22.97
CA THR A 459 12.65 5.89 22.35
C THR A 459 12.88 5.74 20.85
N GLU A 460 13.31 6.83 20.19
CA GLU A 460 13.62 6.86 18.75
C GLU A 460 14.87 6.02 18.43
N LEU A 461 15.98 6.19 19.17
CA LEU A 461 17.19 5.40 18.96
C LEU A 461 16.95 3.90 19.19
N GLU A 462 16.16 3.54 20.20
CA GLU A 462 15.77 2.15 20.44
C GLU A 462 14.88 1.60 19.32
N ALA A 463 13.98 2.41 18.75
CA ALA A 463 13.20 2.02 17.58
C ALA A 463 14.09 1.76 16.36
N VAL A 464 15.03 2.67 16.06
CA VAL A 464 16.00 2.51 14.97
C VAL A 464 16.83 1.22 15.13
N ILE A 465 17.25 0.88 16.35
CA ILE A 465 17.98 -0.37 16.63
C ILE A 465 17.11 -1.59 16.34
N ARG A 466 15.84 -1.60 16.76
CA ARG A 466 14.91 -2.72 16.52
C ARG A 466 14.59 -2.88 15.03
N ASP A 467 14.39 -1.79 14.32
CA ASP A 467 14.08 -1.82 12.89
C ASP A 467 15.28 -2.34 12.10
N ALA A 468 16.49 -1.83 12.38
CA ALA A 468 17.72 -2.31 11.77
C ALA A 468 18.00 -3.80 12.07
N GLN A 469 17.68 -4.28 13.28
CA GLN A 469 17.76 -5.71 13.64
C GLN A 469 16.78 -6.57 12.84
N THR A 470 15.58 -6.05 12.59
CA THR A 470 14.55 -6.75 11.81
C THR A 470 14.97 -6.85 10.34
N GLU A 471 15.49 -5.76 9.77
CA GLU A 471 16.07 -5.74 8.42
C GLU A 471 17.28 -6.70 8.30
N GLU A 472 18.19 -6.70 9.27
CA GLU A 472 19.33 -7.62 9.31
C GLU A 472 18.86 -9.09 9.29
N SER A 473 17.86 -9.42 10.13
CA SER A 473 17.29 -10.77 10.21
C SER A 473 16.64 -11.19 8.90
N LYS A 474 15.95 -10.26 8.22
CA LYS A 474 15.35 -10.47 6.89
C LYS A 474 16.41 -10.78 5.84
N PHE A 475 17.45 -9.94 5.72
CA PHE A 475 18.52 -10.15 4.73
C PHE A 475 19.32 -11.43 5.00
N ARG A 476 19.55 -11.78 6.27
CA ARG A 476 20.14 -13.09 6.64
C ARG A 476 19.25 -14.26 6.20
N GLY A 477 17.94 -14.14 6.34
CA GLY A 477 16.97 -15.14 5.89
C GLY A 477 16.94 -15.30 4.36
N GLU A 478 17.07 -14.21 3.61
CA GLU A 478 17.18 -14.22 2.15
C GLU A 478 18.51 -14.84 1.69
N LEU A 479 19.63 -14.46 2.30
CA LEU A 479 20.94 -15.06 2.00
C LEU A 479 20.94 -16.58 2.20
N ARG A 480 20.32 -17.09 3.28
CA ARG A 480 20.18 -18.54 3.50
C ARG A 480 19.33 -19.23 2.43
N ARG A 481 18.25 -18.59 1.97
CA ARG A 481 17.39 -19.13 0.90
C ARG A 481 18.14 -19.26 -0.44
N ILE A 482 19.10 -18.38 -0.68
CA ILE A 482 19.91 -18.35 -1.91
C ILE A 482 21.22 -19.17 -1.74
N GLY A 483 21.31 -19.97 -0.68
CA GLY A 483 22.41 -20.92 -0.44
C GLY A 483 23.69 -20.32 0.14
N PHE A 484 23.66 -19.08 0.66
CA PHE A 484 24.81 -18.46 1.31
C PHE A 484 24.86 -18.77 2.82
N ASN A 485 26.02 -19.16 3.33
CA ASN A 485 26.21 -19.42 4.76
C ASN A 485 26.32 -18.10 5.54
N SER A 486 25.18 -17.57 5.99
CA SER A 486 25.12 -16.32 6.76
C SER A 486 25.79 -16.37 8.14
N ASN A 487 26.14 -17.57 8.65
CA ASN A 487 26.63 -17.74 10.03
C ASN A 487 28.10 -17.33 10.20
N SER A 488 28.84 -17.21 9.10
CA SER A 488 30.21 -16.69 9.09
C SER A 488 30.27 -15.18 9.36
N ILE A 489 29.19 -14.45 9.07
CA ILE A 489 29.11 -13.00 9.23
C ILE A 489 28.50 -12.68 10.59
N ARG A 490 29.35 -12.60 11.63
CA ARG A 490 28.92 -12.19 12.98
C ARG A 490 28.98 -10.68 13.23
N GLU A 491 29.89 -10.00 12.55
CA GLU A 491 30.17 -8.58 12.74
C GLU A 491 30.24 -7.88 11.38
N GLU A 492 30.00 -6.57 11.37
CA GLU A 492 30.03 -5.72 10.17
C GLU A 492 31.34 -5.90 9.38
N GLN A 493 32.46 -6.04 10.08
CA GLN A 493 33.79 -6.21 9.49
C GLN A 493 33.95 -7.49 8.65
N HIS A 494 33.13 -8.52 8.87
CA HIS A 494 33.17 -9.76 8.12
C HIS A 494 32.44 -9.68 6.76
N VAL A 495 31.62 -8.65 6.53
CA VAL A 495 30.85 -8.51 5.29
C VAL A 495 31.73 -8.13 4.11
N GLY A 496 32.71 -7.24 4.30
CA GLY A 496 33.63 -6.80 3.25
C GLY A 496 34.43 -7.95 2.63
N PRO A 497 35.09 -8.81 3.43
CA PRO A 497 35.75 -10.01 2.94
C PRO A 497 34.82 -10.96 2.18
N ALA A 498 33.59 -11.18 2.68
CA ALA A 498 32.61 -12.04 2.03
C ALA A 498 32.21 -11.53 0.64
N ILE A 499 32.01 -10.21 0.48
CA ILE A 499 31.74 -9.58 -0.82
C ILE A 499 32.88 -9.85 -1.80
N LYS A 500 34.13 -9.65 -1.37
CA LYS A 500 35.32 -9.91 -2.21
C LYS A 500 35.40 -11.37 -2.65
N THR A 501 35.12 -12.33 -1.76
CA THR A 501 35.08 -13.76 -2.12
C THR A 501 34.02 -14.04 -3.18
N CYS A 502 32.81 -13.48 -3.03
CA CYS A 502 31.75 -13.61 -4.03
C CYS A 502 32.12 -12.95 -5.37
N GLU A 503 32.79 -11.78 -5.36
CA GLU A 503 33.26 -11.10 -6.58
C GLU A 503 34.30 -11.94 -7.34
N VAL A 504 35.24 -12.56 -6.62
CA VAL A 504 36.24 -13.48 -7.21
C VAL A 504 35.55 -14.73 -7.80
N GLN A 505 34.57 -15.30 -7.09
CA GLN A 505 33.80 -16.44 -7.61
C GLN A 505 33.00 -16.06 -8.87
N ARG A 506 32.42 -14.86 -8.90
CA ARG A 506 31.70 -14.34 -10.07
C ARG A 506 32.64 -14.18 -11.27
N GLN A 507 33.81 -13.58 -11.07
CA GLN A 507 34.82 -13.42 -12.12
C GLN A 507 35.34 -14.78 -12.63
N ALA A 508 35.54 -15.76 -11.74
CA ALA A 508 35.93 -17.11 -12.14
C ALA A 508 34.87 -17.80 -13.02
N LEU A 509 33.58 -17.59 -12.75
CA LEU A 509 32.48 -18.11 -13.56
C LEU A 509 32.31 -17.36 -14.89
N ASP A 510 32.56 -16.05 -14.92
CA ASP A 510 32.56 -15.27 -16.16
C ASP A 510 33.72 -15.64 -17.08
N ASN A 511 34.88 -15.99 -16.52
CA ASN A 511 36.08 -16.37 -17.26
C ASN A 511 36.12 -17.85 -17.70
N LYS A 512 35.09 -18.64 -17.37
CA LYS A 512 34.98 -20.02 -17.87
C LYS A 512 34.63 -19.97 -19.36
N ASN A 513 35.43 -20.64 -20.22
CA ASN A 513 35.22 -20.67 -21.67
C ASN A 513 33.78 -21.10 -22.02
N LYS A 514 32.94 -20.14 -22.40
CA LYS A 514 31.55 -20.39 -22.84
C LYS A 514 31.55 -20.75 -24.32
N ARG A 515 30.79 -21.79 -24.69
CA ARG A 515 30.49 -22.05 -26.09
C ARG A 515 29.61 -20.92 -26.62
N THR A 516 30.06 -20.25 -27.68
CA THR A 516 29.30 -19.22 -28.39
C THR A 516 29.14 -19.62 -29.85
N PHE A 517 27.98 -19.27 -30.42
CA PHE A 517 27.76 -19.42 -31.85
C PHE A 517 28.63 -18.38 -32.57
N MET A 518 29.65 -18.85 -33.28
CA MET A 518 30.69 -18.02 -33.91
C MET A 518 30.27 -17.24 -35.16
N PRO A 519 29.34 -17.73 -36.01
CA PRO A 519 28.92 -16.97 -37.18
C PRO A 519 28.42 -15.57 -36.82
N ALA A 520 28.71 -14.58 -37.67
CA ALA A 520 28.33 -13.21 -37.40
C ALA A 520 26.80 -13.06 -37.26
N ALA A 521 26.38 -12.36 -36.21
CA ALA A 521 25.00 -11.96 -36.01
C ALA A 521 24.52 -11.08 -37.16
N TYR A 522 23.23 -11.18 -37.49
CA TYR A 522 22.61 -10.23 -38.41
C TYR A 522 22.47 -8.87 -37.69
N PRO A 523 22.72 -7.73 -38.37
CA PRO A 523 22.59 -6.41 -37.77
C PRO A 523 21.23 -6.20 -37.09
N GLU A 524 21.20 -5.55 -35.94
CA GLU A 524 19.94 -5.24 -35.26
C GLU A 524 19.14 -4.22 -36.09
N GLU A 525 18.07 -4.70 -36.71
CA GLU A 525 17.10 -3.90 -37.46
C GLU A 525 15.69 -4.16 -36.92
N PRO A 526 14.79 -3.16 -36.94
CA PRO A 526 13.38 -3.38 -36.59
C PRO A 526 12.76 -4.45 -37.49
N ASP A 527 11.89 -5.27 -36.91
CA ASP A 527 11.25 -6.45 -37.52
C ASP A 527 12.18 -7.61 -37.93
N VAL A 528 13.45 -7.58 -37.52
CA VAL A 528 14.36 -8.72 -37.61
C VAL A 528 14.60 -9.30 -36.21
N LEU A 529 14.19 -10.54 -36.00
CA LEU A 529 14.43 -11.24 -34.73
C LEU A 529 15.90 -11.64 -34.58
N GLY A 530 16.49 -12.16 -35.67
CA GLY A 530 17.88 -12.57 -35.73
C GLY A 530 18.07 -13.92 -36.44
N LYS A 531 19.30 -14.42 -36.43
CA LYS A 531 19.61 -15.75 -37.00
C LYS A 531 19.23 -16.86 -36.03
N ILE A 532 18.77 -18.00 -36.54
CA ILE A 532 18.39 -19.17 -35.72
C ILE A 532 19.45 -19.53 -34.67
N GLY A 533 20.72 -19.62 -35.05
CA GLY A 533 21.84 -19.94 -34.13
C GLY A 533 22.05 -18.95 -32.98
N HIS A 534 21.58 -17.70 -33.13
CA HIS A 534 21.64 -16.66 -32.09
C HIS A 534 20.35 -16.56 -31.27
N LEU A 535 19.24 -17.15 -31.72
CA LEU A 535 17.94 -17.02 -31.05
C LEU A 535 17.74 -18.03 -29.92
N ALA A 536 18.59 -19.05 -29.83
CA ALA A 536 18.48 -20.10 -28.82
C ALA A 536 19.85 -20.52 -28.26
N TRP A 537 19.82 -20.97 -27.01
CA TRP A 537 20.92 -21.66 -26.34
C TRP A 537 20.58 -23.13 -26.11
N VAL A 538 21.63 -23.95 -25.99
CA VAL A 538 21.55 -25.34 -25.57
C VAL A 538 22.60 -25.56 -24.48
N GLU A 539 22.17 -26.08 -23.33
CA GLU A 539 23.03 -26.26 -22.14
C GLU A 539 24.02 -27.41 -22.33
N GLU A 540 23.54 -28.57 -22.78
CA GLU A 540 24.34 -29.79 -22.83
C GLU A 540 25.26 -29.84 -24.06
N ASP A 541 26.47 -30.38 -23.89
CA ASP A 541 27.52 -30.33 -24.90
C ASP A 541 27.27 -31.23 -26.10
N ASP A 542 26.97 -32.48 -25.80
CA ASP A 542 26.60 -33.52 -26.75
C ASP A 542 25.30 -33.21 -27.48
N VAL A 543 24.27 -32.75 -26.76
CA VAL A 543 22.98 -32.37 -27.37
C VAL A 543 23.16 -31.21 -28.34
N ALA A 544 23.91 -30.17 -27.97
CA ALA A 544 24.14 -29.04 -28.87
C ALA A 544 24.85 -29.45 -30.16
N ALA A 545 25.80 -30.39 -30.09
CA ALA A 545 26.47 -30.91 -31.28
C ALA A 545 25.46 -31.58 -32.24
N VAL A 546 24.60 -32.45 -31.71
CA VAL A 546 23.62 -33.19 -32.52
C VAL A 546 22.51 -32.30 -33.06
N LEU A 547 22.00 -31.36 -32.26
CA LEU A 547 20.97 -30.40 -32.69
C LEU A 547 21.50 -29.42 -33.74
N SER A 548 22.70 -28.87 -33.53
CA SER A 548 23.31 -27.94 -34.49
C SER A 548 23.63 -28.65 -35.81
N TRP A 549 24.08 -29.90 -35.75
CA TRP A 549 24.27 -30.72 -36.96
C TRP A 549 22.95 -31.06 -37.66
N HIS A 550 21.91 -31.41 -36.92
CA HIS A 550 20.60 -31.71 -37.49
C HIS A 550 20.01 -30.47 -38.20
N MET A 551 20.20 -29.28 -37.62
CA MET A 551 19.75 -28.00 -38.14
C MET A 551 20.80 -27.29 -39.02
N ARG A 552 21.89 -27.95 -39.43
CA ARG A 552 23.02 -27.29 -40.12
C ARG A 552 22.63 -26.52 -41.39
N GLY A 553 21.54 -26.92 -42.05
CA GLY A 553 21.02 -26.25 -43.24
C GLY A 553 20.21 -24.99 -42.93
N ASP A 554 19.70 -24.86 -41.70
CA ASP A 554 18.74 -23.84 -41.29
C ASP A 554 19.26 -22.94 -40.15
N ILE A 555 20.38 -23.29 -39.51
CA ILE A 555 20.91 -22.59 -38.33
C ILE A 555 21.36 -21.15 -38.63
N ASP A 556 21.69 -20.84 -39.88
CA ASP A 556 22.08 -19.49 -40.34
C ASP A 556 20.89 -18.68 -40.91
N VAL A 557 19.67 -19.24 -40.95
CA VAL A 557 18.48 -18.54 -41.46
C VAL A 557 18.14 -17.32 -40.60
N VAL A 558 17.87 -16.18 -41.23
CA VAL A 558 17.42 -14.96 -40.57
C VAL A 558 15.90 -14.97 -40.44
N VAL A 559 15.41 -14.80 -39.20
CA VAL A 559 13.99 -14.75 -38.88
C VAL A 559 13.54 -13.29 -38.81
N THR A 560 12.44 -12.97 -39.51
CA THR A 560 11.81 -11.65 -39.57
C THR A 560 10.34 -11.74 -39.17
N ASN A 561 9.75 -10.66 -38.65
CA ASN A 561 8.34 -10.66 -38.26
C ASN A 561 7.40 -10.68 -39.47
N THR A 562 7.74 -9.97 -40.55
CA THR A 562 6.88 -9.74 -41.71
C THR A 562 7.51 -10.19 -43.02
N MET A 563 6.67 -10.58 -43.98
CA MET A 563 7.10 -10.99 -45.32
C MET A 563 7.77 -9.84 -46.09
N GLU A 564 7.32 -8.60 -45.87
CA GLU A 564 7.92 -7.39 -46.45
C GLU A 564 9.38 -7.26 -46.01
N LYS A 565 9.64 -7.49 -44.70
CA LYS A 565 10.98 -7.40 -44.14
C LYS A 565 11.87 -8.55 -44.63
N ALA A 566 11.36 -9.77 -44.74
CA ALA A 566 12.10 -10.87 -45.34
C ALA A 566 12.54 -10.55 -46.78
N LYS A 567 11.66 -9.97 -47.60
CA LYS A 567 12.00 -9.54 -48.97
C LYS A 567 13.05 -8.42 -49.00
N ASP A 568 13.02 -7.50 -48.02
CA ASP A 568 14.05 -6.46 -47.86
C ASP A 568 15.43 -7.07 -47.59
N VAL A 569 15.53 -7.97 -46.61
CA VAL A 569 16.77 -8.69 -46.27
C VAL A 569 17.28 -9.51 -47.46
N TYR A 570 16.39 -10.19 -48.17
CA TYR A 570 16.74 -10.95 -49.39
C TYR A 570 17.35 -10.05 -50.47
N ARG A 571 16.77 -8.88 -50.74
CA ARG A 571 17.31 -7.92 -51.71
C ARG A 571 18.66 -7.35 -51.27
N LYS A 572 18.78 -6.92 -50.01
CA LYS A 572 20.02 -6.36 -49.45
C LYS A 572 21.20 -7.32 -49.54
N THR A 573 20.92 -8.61 -49.39
CA THR A 573 21.95 -9.66 -49.40
C THR A 573 22.15 -10.29 -50.79
N ASN A 574 21.51 -9.75 -51.84
CA ASN A 574 21.52 -10.32 -53.19
C ASN A 574 21.15 -11.82 -53.21
N GLY A 575 20.20 -12.22 -52.36
CA GLY A 575 19.74 -13.60 -52.23
C GLY A 575 20.72 -14.59 -51.60
N LYS A 576 21.85 -14.12 -51.07
CA LYS A 576 22.84 -14.99 -50.39
C LYS A 576 22.37 -15.46 -49.01
N GLN A 577 21.59 -14.64 -48.30
CA GLN A 577 21.09 -14.96 -46.97
C GLN A 577 19.74 -15.67 -47.06
N GLN A 578 19.63 -16.82 -46.39
CA GLN A 578 18.34 -17.47 -46.20
C GLN A 578 17.50 -16.70 -45.18
N VAL A 579 16.23 -16.49 -45.48
CA VAL A 579 15.30 -15.69 -44.68
C VAL A 579 13.98 -16.41 -44.49
N VAL A 580 13.34 -16.20 -43.35
CA VAL A 580 11.98 -16.67 -43.08
C VAL A 580 11.16 -15.58 -42.39
N ALA A 581 9.89 -15.46 -42.75
CA ALA A 581 8.96 -14.51 -42.16
C ALA A 581 7.98 -15.23 -41.23
N VAL A 582 7.83 -14.75 -40.00
CA VAL A 582 6.98 -15.38 -38.96
C VAL A 582 5.52 -15.42 -39.39
N ASP A 583 5.02 -14.37 -40.05
CA ASP A 583 3.67 -14.30 -40.61
C ASP A 583 3.37 -15.35 -41.70
N SER A 584 4.41 -15.83 -42.40
CA SER A 584 4.31 -16.87 -43.43
C SER A 584 4.43 -18.29 -42.87
N ILE A 585 4.91 -18.44 -41.63
CA ILE A 585 5.13 -19.74 -41.01
C ILE A 585 3.81 -20.33 -40.52
N ARG A 586 3.45 -21.51 -41.04
CA ARG A 586 2.34 -22.28 -40.50
C ARG A 586 2.66 -22.70 -39.07
N ARG A 587 1.79 -22.36 -38.12
CA ARG A 587 1.87 -22.90 -36.75
C ARG A 587 1.71 -24.42 -36.81
N ARG A 588 2.81 -25.14 -36.60
CA ARG A 588 2.82 -26.61 -36.57
C ARG A 588 2.34 -27.06 -35.19
N ASN A 589 1.22 -27.78 -35.14
CA ASN A 589 0.74 -28.40 -33.92
C ASN A 589 1.62 -29.63 -33.63
N LEU A 590 2.70 -29.42 -32.88
CA LEU A 590 3.52 -30.53 -32.41
C LEU A 590 2.72 -31.37 -31.38
N PRO A 591 2.90 -32.71 -31.37
CA PRO A 591 2.28 -33.56 -30.36
C PRO A 591 2.67 -33.09 -28.96
N SER A 592 1.69 -32.91 -28.08
CA SER A 592 1.95 -32.53 -26.68
C SER A 592 2.53 -33.67 -25.84
N LEU A 593 2.49 -34.91 -26.34
CA LEU A 593 2.95 -36.12 -25.66
C LEU A 593 3.91 -36.89 -26.57
N LEU A 594 4.97 -37.44 -25.97
CA LEU A 594 5.90 -38.31 -26.67
C LEU A 594 5.20 -39.58 -27.16
N PRO A 595 5.60 -40.15 -28.32
CA PRO A 595 4.94 -41.31 -28.92
C PRO A 595 4.75 -42.49 -27.96
N HIS A 596 5.76 -42.82 -27.16
CA HIS A 596 5.70 -43.95 -26.23
C HIS A 596 4.63 -43.78 -25.13
N MET A 597 4.26 -42.55 -24.76
CA MET A 597 3.26 -42.30 -23.71
C MET A 597 1.84 -42.74 -24.11
N ARG A 598 1.62 -43.05 -25.38
CA ARG A 598 0.36 -43.64 -25.86
C ARG A 598 0.21 -45.11 -25.45
N ASN A 599 1.31 -45.79 -25.13
CA ASN A 599 1.33 -47.15 -24.62
C ASN A 599 1.92 -47.19 -23.21
N LYS A 600 1.06 -47.29 -22.19
CA LYS A 600 1.46 -47.28 -20.78
C LYS A 600 2.33 -48.48 -20.36
N SER A 601 2.34 -49.56 -21.15
CA SER A 601 3.12 -50.77 -20.85
C SER A 601 4.58 -50.68 -21.29
N PHE A 602 4.92 -49.73 -22.16
CA PHE A 602 6.29 -49.53 -22.63
C PHE A 602 6.96 -48.39 -21.87
N VAL A 603 7.99 -48.72 -21.10
CA VAL A 603 8.87 -47.73 -20.46
C VAL A 603 10.16 -47.66 -21.27
N PRO A 604 10.43 -46.54 -21.96
CA PRO A 604 11.61 -46.41 -22.78
C PRO A 604 12.89 -46.23 -21.95
N THR A 605 14.00 -46.77 -22.44
CA THR A 605 15.34 -46.47 -21.93
C THR A 605 15.94 -45.27 -22.67
N GLY A 606 16.96 -44.63 -22.10
CA GLY A 606 17.69 -43.53 -22.74
C GLY A 606 16.96 -42.18 -22.76
N ASN A 607 16.10 -41.91 -21.77
CA ASN A 607 15.46 -40.62 -21.48
C ASN A 607 14.95 -39.84 -22.72
N PRO A 608 13.96 -40.38 -23.46
CA PRO A 608 13.47 -39.73 -24.67
C PRO A 608 12.84 -38.37 -24.37
N LYS A 609 13.29 -37.32 -25.06
CA LYS A 609 12.76 -35.95 -24.94
C LYS A 609 12.67 -35.28 -26.31
N PHE A 610 11.65 -34.45 -26.54
CA PHE A 610 11.54 -33.71 -27.79
C PHE A 610 12.74 -32.76 -27.95
N ALA A 611 13.32 -32.74 -29.14
CA ALA A 611 14.47 -31.91 -29.47
C ALA A 611 14.18 -30.41 -29.24
N LEU A 612 12.93 -29.98 -29.48
CA LEU A 612 12.49 -28.60 -29.24
C LEU A 612 12.58 -28.17 -27.76
N ASP A 613 12.49 -29.11 -26.82
CA ASP A 613 12.50 -28.84 -25.38
C ASP A 613 13.92 -28.72 -24.79
N TYR A 614 14.95 -28.80 -25.63
CA TYR A 614 16.34 -28.49 -25.26
C TYR A 614 16.74 -27.04 -25.57
N PHE A 615 15.94 -26.32 -26.35
CA PHE A 615 16.24 -24.93 -26.68
C PHE A 615 15.78 -23.96 -25.59
N MET A 616 16.65 -23.03 -25.24
CA MET A 616 16.37 -21.88 -24.40
C MET A 616 16.38 -20.62 -25.25
N PHE A 617 15.21 -20.02 -25.50
CA PHE A 617 15.06 -18.89 -26.43
C PHE A 617 15.42 -17.55 -25.79
N GLN A 618 16.16 -16.71 -26.53
CA GLN A 618 16.64 -15.40 -26.05
C GLN A 618 15.63 -14.26 -26.28
N LYS A 619 14.90 -14.30 -27.40
CA LYS A 619 13.92 -13.29 -27.81
C LYS A 619 12.60 -13.99 -28.12
N ASP A 620 11.47 -13.41 -27.70
CA ASP A 620 10.09 -13.87 -27.96
C ASP A 620 9.89 -15.41 -27.97
N PRO A 621 9.90 -16.07 -26.80
CA PRO A 621 9.93 -17.53 -26.69
C PRO A 621 8.79 -18.26 -27.42
N GLU A 622 7.58 -17.68 -27.45
CA GLU A 622 6.43 -18.27 -28.14
C GLU A 622 6.59 -18.26 -29.67
N VAL A 623 7.12 -17.14 -30.19
CA VAL A 623 7.38 -16.96 -31.62
C VAL A 623 8.54 -17.85 -32.04
N CYS A 624 9.67 -17.80 -31.33
CA CYS A 624 10.82 -18.65 -31.60
C CYS A 624 10.49 -20.14 -31.49
N ARG A 625 9.70 -20.57 -30.49
CA ARG A 625 9.26 -21.97 -30.40
C ARG A 625 8.46 -22.40 -31.63
N SER A 626 7.59 -21.53 -32.15
CA SER A 626 6.80 -21.80 -33.36
C SER A 626 7.66 -21.87 -34.63
N VAL A 627 8.67 -21.01 -34.72
CA VAL A 627 9.64 -20.99 -35.82
C VAL A 627 10.51 -22.26 -35.79
N PHE A 628 11.12 -22.58 -34.66
CA PHE A 628 11.98 -23.75 -34.48
C PHE A 628 11.22 -25.06 -34.70
N ALA A 629 9.95 -25.14 -34.28
CA ALA A 629 9.08 -26.30 -34.53
C ALA A 629 8.95 -26.63 -36.03
N ASN A 630 9.06 -25.65 -36.91
CA ASN A 630 8.99 -25.87 -38.36
C ASN A 630 10.28 -26.46 -38.93
N PHE A 631 11.45 -26.07 -38.39
CA PHE A 631 12.75 -26.58 -38.80
C PHE A 631 13.05 -27.96 -38.20
N ILE A 632 12.88 -28.12 -36.89
CA ILE A 632 13.27 -29.36 -36.20
C ILE A 632 12.19 -30.44 -36.17
N GLY A 633 10.92 -30.04 -36.34
CA GLY A 633 9.78 -30.95 -36.28
C GLY A 633 9.60 -31.65 -34.94
N ASP A 634 9.19 -32.91 -35.02
CA ASP A 634 8.88 -33.78 -33.88
C ASP A 634 10.06 -34.68 -33.48
N ALA A 635 11.28 -34.30 -33.83
CA ALA A 635 12.49 -35.05 -33.53
C ALA A 635 12.65 -35.30 -32.02
N ILE A 636 13.17 -36.46 -31.65
CA ILE A 636 13.35 -36.90 -30.26
C ILE A 636 14.83 -37.18 -30.02
N VAL A 637 15.36 -36.69 -28.90
CA VAL A 637 16.72 -36.98 -28.44
C VAL A 637 16.68 -38.13 -27.43
N LEU A 638 17.61 -39.08 -27.55
CA LEU A 638 17.83 -40.20 -26.62
C LEU A 638 19.31 -40.34 -26.26
N ASP A 639 19.63 -41.03 -25.18
CA ASP A 639 21.00 -41.15 -24.68
C ASP A 639 21.95 -41.88 -25.63
N THR A 640 21.54 -43.03 -26.17
CA THR A 640 22.41 -43.87 -27.03
C THR A 640 21.71 -44.37 -28.29
N LEU A 641 22.50 -44.86 -29.26
CA LEU A 641 21.97 -45.52 -30.47
C LEU A 641 21.13 -46.76 -30.14
N ASP A 642 21.56 -47.55 -29.14
CA ASP A 642 20.84 -48.77 -28.73
C ASP A 642 19.47 -48.43 -28.14
N ASP A 643 19.40 -47.39 -27.32
CA ASP A 643 18.15 -46.88 -26.77
C ASP A 643 17.24 -46.36 -27.88
N ALA A 644 17.77 -45.59 -28.83
CA ALA A 644 17.00 -45.10 -29.98
C ALA A 644 16.46 -46.24 -30.85
N THR A 645 17.23 -47.32 -31.05
CA THR A 645 16.81 -48.48 -31.84
C THR A 645 15.72 -49.29 -31.13
N LYS A 646 15.87 -49.51 -29.82
CA LYS A 646 14.83 -50.14 -28.98
C LYS A 646 13.56 -49.30 -28.96
N TYR A 647 13.70 -47.99 -28.74
CA TYR A 647 12.59 -47.04 -28.74
C TYR A 647 11.80 -47.09 -30.05
N ARG A 648 12.51 -47.04 -31.18
CA ARG A 648 11.88 -47.14 -32.50
C ARG A 648 11.13 -48.45 -32.67
N THR A 649 11.75 -49.57 -32.34
CA THR A 649 11.18 -50.92 -32.50
C THR A 649 9.86 -51.08 -31.76
N GLU A 650 9.74 -50.49 -30.58
CA GLU A 650 8.49 -50.53 -29.80
C GLU A 650 7.47 -49.50 -30.30
N VAL A 651 7.89 -48.27 -30.57
CA VAL A 651 6.96 -47.20 -31.00
C VAL A 651 6.34 -47.51 -32.36
N THR A 652 7.08 -48.07 -33.32
CA THR A 652 6.55 -48.38 -34.66
C THR A 652 5.45 -49.44 -34.65
N LYS A 653 5.29 -50.20 -33.56
CA LYS A 653 4.19 -51.18 -33.43
C LYS A 653 2.82 -50.51 -33.31
N PHE A 654 2.75 -49.27 -32.84
CA PHE A 654 1.49 -48.59 -32.54
C PHE A 654 1.43 -47.11 -32.96
N SER A 655 2.54 -46.51 -33.41
CA SER A 655 2.58 -45.12 -33.89
C SER A 655 3.68 -44.92 -34.92
N ALA A 656 3.52 -43.93 -35.81
CA ALA A 656 4.64 -43.44 -36.59
C ALA A 656 5.76 -42.95 -35.66
N CYS A 657 7.00 -43.33 -35.96
CA CYS A 657 8.17 -42.96 -35.18
C CYS A 657 8.89 -41.77 -35.84
N PRO A 658 9.06 -40.64 -35.14
CA PRO A 658 9.75 -39.48 -35.68
C PRO A 658 11.25 -39.74 -35.84
N THR A 659 11.98 -38.75 -36.34
CA THR A 659 13.44 -38.82 -36.38
C THR A 659 14.00 -38.88 -34.96
N LEU A 660 14.89 -39.84 -34.71
CA LEU A 660 15.56 -40.02 -33.42
C LEU A 660 17.01 -39.57 -33.52
N LEU A 661 17.48 -38.87 -32.50
CA LEU A 661 18.82 -38.32 -32.37
C LEU A 661 19.45 -38.90 -31.10
N ALA A 662 20.52 -39.68 -31.23
CA ALA A 662 21.27 -40.16 -30.08
C ALA A 662 22.28 -39.10 -29.62
N ARG A 663 22.46 -38.89 -28.32
CA ARG A 663 23.48 -37.98 -27.76
C ARG A 663 24.90 -38.39 -28.15
N THR A 664 25.11 -39.69 -28.39
CA THR A 664 26.35 -40.26 -28.94
C THR A 664 26.67 -39.82 -30.38
N GLY A 665 25.71 -39.18 -31.07
CA GLY A 665 25.92 -38.53 -32.36
C GLY A 665 25.18 -39.17 -33.53
N GLU A 666 24.46 -40.27 -33.34
CA GLU A 666 23.79 -40.97 -34.43
C GLU A 666 22.37 -40.45 -34.69
N ARG A 667 21.93 -40.49 -35.96
CA ARG A 667 20.55 -40.21 -36.36
C ARG A 667 19.87 -41.44 -36.96
N ILE A 668 18.68 -41.72 -36.46
CA ILE A 668 17.73 -42.64 -37.09
C ILE A 668 16.63 -41.81 -37.73
N ALA A 669 16.59 -41.74 -39.05
CA ALA A 669 15.55 -41.01 -39.78
C ALA A 669 14.16 -41.59 -39.48
N SER A 670 13.10 -40.80 -39.68
CA SER A 670 11.71 -41.27 -39.52
C SER A 670 11.40 -42.51 -40.39
N THR A 671 12.07 -42.66 -41.53
CA THR A 671 12.01 -43.86 -42.40
C THR A 671 12.69 -45.10 -41.81
N GLY A 672 13.50 -44.94 -40.77
CA GLY A 672 14.27 -46.02 -40.12
C GLY A 672 15.67 -46.20 -40.65
N LYS A 673 16.13 -45.34 -41.56
CA LYS A 673 17.52 -45.34 -42.04
C LYS A 673 18.47 -44.80 -40.96
N PHE A 674 19.50 -45.58 -40.63
CA PHE A 674 20.60 -45.17 -39.75
C PHE A 674 21.94 -45.73 -40.27
N GLY A 675 23.07 -45.16 -39.83
CA GLY A 675 24.41 -45.51 -40.30
C GLY A 675 24.92 -44.70 -41.51
N GLY A 676 26.24 -44.70 -41.70
CA GLY A 676 26.95 -43.90 -42.71
C GLY A 676 27.34 -42.49 -42.25
N ALA A 677 28.32 -41.87 -42.92
CA ALA A 677 28.87 -40.56 -42.52
C ALA A 677 27.81 -39.44 -42.45
N GLN A 678 26.74 -39.53 -43.25
CA GLN A 678 25.64 -38.57 -43.26
C GLN A 678 24.64 -38.71 -42.11
N ASN A 679 24.75 -39.77 -41.29
CA ASN A 679 23.89 -40.01 -40.12
C ASN A 679 24.68 -40.00 -38.81
N ARG A 680 25.88 -39.41 -38.83
CA ARG A 680 26.72 -39.23 -37.65
C ARG A 680 27.08 -37.74 -37.51
N ALA A 681 26.80 -37.18 -36.35
CA ALA A 681 27.14 -35.82 -35.99
C ALA A 681 28.67 -35.66 -35.85
N PRO A 682 29.26 -34.57 -36.34
CA PRO A 682 30.63 -34.19 -36.03
C PRO A 682 30.82 -33.93 -34.54
N SER A 683 32.05 -34.07 -34.04
CA SER A 683 32.37 -33.62 -32.68
C SER A 683 32.28 -32.10 -32.55
N LEU A 684 32.13 -31.58 -31.33
CA LEU A 684 32.07 -30.14 -31.07
C LEU A 684 33.24 -29.37 -31.70
N ALA A 685 34.46 -29.92 -31.63
CA ALA A 685 35.65 -29.31 -32.23
C ALA A 685 35.55 -29.23 -33.77
N GLN A 686 34.91 -30.21 -34.42
CA GLN A 686 34.73 -30.25 -35.87
C GLN A 686 33.65 -29.30 -36.37
N LEU A 687 32.73 -28.85 -35.50
CA LEU A 687 31.71 -27.87 -35.86
C LEU A 687 32.26 -26.44 -35.99
N GLN A 688 33.51 -26.19 -35.55
CA GLN A 688 34.22 -24.90 -35.71
C GLN A 688 33.39 -23.66 -35.30
N GLY A 689 32.61 -23.79 -34.22
CA GLY A 689 31.77 -22.70 -33.73
C GLY A 689 30.41 -22.54 -34.41
N ASN A 690 30.08 -23.35 -35.43
CA ASN A 690 28.72 -23.51 -35.96
C ASN A 690 27.88 -24.41 -35.04
N VAL A 691 27.79 -24.04 -33.77
CA VAL A 691 27.10 -24.77 -32.72
C VAL A 691 26.34 -23.80 -31.82
N PHE A 692 25.12 -24.15 -31.42
CA PHE A 692 24.33 -23.33 -30.51
C PHE A 692 25.12 -22.95 -29.25
N GLY A 693 24.99 -21.69 -28.82
CA GLY A 693 25.67 -21.20 -27.63
C GLY A 693 25.17 -21.86 -26.35
N GLU A 694 25.99 -21.85 -25.31
CA GLU A 694 25.61 -22.23 -23.96
C GLU A 694 24.87 -21.06 -23.28
N PRO A 695 23.78 -21.31 -22.52
CA PRO A 695 23.06 -20.25 -21.82
C PRO A 695 23.93 -19.59 -20.74
N PRO A 696 23.63 -18.33 -20.34
CA PRO A 696 24.30 -17.71 -19.21
C PRO A 696 24.08 -18.52 -17.94
N VAL A 697 25.18 -18.77 -17.20
CA VAL A 697 25.18 -19.62 -16.01
C VAL A 697 24.35 -18.98 -14.90
N LYS A 698 23.24 -19.62 -14.49
CA LYS A 698 22.35 -19.17 -13.39
C LYS A 698 23.08 -18.87 -12.08
N ASP A 699 24.27 -19.45 -11.88
CA ASP A 699 25.13 -19.20 -10.72
C ASP A 699 25.69 -17.77 -10.69
N VAL A 700 25.87 -17.10 -11.84
CA VAL A 700 26.33 -15.70 -11.90
C VAL A 700 25.26 -14.77 -11.36
N ASP A 701 24.01 -14.95 -11.77
CA ASP A 701 22.87 -14.19 -11.26
C ASP A 701 22.66 -14.45 -9.76
N ARG A 702 22.78 -15.71 -9.34
CA ARG A 702 22.71 -16.10 -7.92
C ARG A 702 23.80 -15.42 -7.08
N ILE A 703 25.05 -15.42 -7.54
CA ILE A 703 26.18 -14.77 -6.83
C ILE A 703 26.03 -13.25 -6.87
N GLN A 704 25.50 -12.69 -7.95
CA GLN A 704 25.19 -11.27 -8.05
C GLN A 704 24.13 -10.87 -7.01
N GLU A 705 23.07 -11.67 -6.86
CA GLU A 705 22.04 -11.46 -5.84
C GLU A 705 22.62 -11.58 -4.41
N GLN A 706 23.50 -12.56 -4.17
CA GLN A 706 24.24 -12.69 -2.90
C GLN A 706 25.07 -11.42 -2.60
N ILE A 707 25.79 -10.86 -3.58
CA ILE A 707 26.57 -9.62 -3.42
C ILE A 707 25.65 -8.44 -3.06
N GLN A 708 24.49 -8.31 -3.71
CA GLN A 708 23.55 -7.23 -3.41
C GLN A 708 22.97 -7.34 -2.00
N LEU A 709 22.60 -8.55 -1.58
CA LEU A 709 22.09 -8.79 -0.23
C LEU A 709 23.15 -8.58 0.84
N LEU A 710 24.41 -8.95 0.59
CA LEU A 710 25.53 -8.66 1.48
C LEU A 710 25.77 -7.15 1.64
N LYS A 711 25.65 -6.36 0.55
CA LYS A 711 25.72 -4.89 0.63
C LYS A 711 24.59 -4.29 1.48
N LYS A 712 23.36 -4.77 1.31
CA LYS A 712 22.20 -4.35 2.13
C LYS A 712 22.37 -4.74 3.61
N LEU A 713 22.91 -5.93 3.87
CA LEU A 713 23.24 -6.40 5.20
C LEU A 713 24.29 -5.49 5.87
N ALA A 714 25.36 -5.11 5.16
CA ALA A 714 26.38 -4.20 5.69
C ALA A 714 25.78 -2.86 6.13
N VAL A 715 24.92 -2.25 5.30
CA VAL A 715 24.26 -0.97 5.62
C VAL A 715 23.40 -1.09 6.87
N SER A 716 22.65 -2.18 7.01
CA SER A 716 21.76 -2.40 8.16
C SER A 716 22.55 -2.61 9.45
N MET A 717 23.62 -3.42 9.40
CA MET A 717 24.52 -3.64 10.54
C MET A 717 25.23 -2.35 10.97
N LYS A 718 25.64 -1.53 10.02
CA LYS A 718 26.25 -0.22 10.31
C LYS A 718 25.27 0.72 10.99
N LYS A 719 24.05 0.86 10.46
CA LYS A 719 22.98 1.67 11.06
C LYS A 719 22.70 1.24 12.51
N GLN A 720 22.61 -0.06 12.77
CA GLN A 720 22.40 -0.60 14.10
C GLN A 720 23.55 -0.24 15.05
N LYS A 721 24.80 -0.39 14.61
CA LYS A 721 26.00 -0.08 15.40
C LYS A 721 26.11 1.41 15.70
N ASP A 722 25.86 2.27 14.72
CA ASP A 722 25.90 3.72 14.86
C ASP A 722 24.81 4.20 15.84
N ALA A 723 23.58 3.72 15.69
CA ALA A 723 22.47 4.03 16.60
C ALA A 723 22.74 3.54 18.04
N LYS A 724 23.34 2.35 18.21
CA LYS A 724 23.72 1.83 19.53
C LYS A 724 24.82 2.65 20.18
N THR A 725 25.82 3.07 19.40
CA THR A 725 26.91 3.93 19.87
C THR A 725 26.37 5.30 20.30
N GLU A 726 25.43 5.88 19.54
CA GLU A 726 24.79 7.14 19.92
C GLU A 726 23.90 6.98 21.17
N LEU A 727 23.17 5.88 21.28
CA LEU A 727 22.38 5.56 22.47
C LEU A 727 23.26 5.49 23.73
N ASP A 728 24.42 4.82 23.64
CA ASP A 728 25.36 4.72 24.76
C ASP A 728 25.98 6.09 25.12
N LYS A 729 26.27 6.94 24.13
CA LYS A 729 26.71 8.33 24.38
C LYS A 729 25.62 9.15 25.09
N GLN A 730 24.36 9.00 24.69
CA GLN A 730 23.26 9.71 25.35
C GLN A 730 23.04 9.18 26.77
N LYS A 731 23.21 7.87 27.02
CA LYS A 731 23.18 7.29 28.38
C LYS A 731 24.32 7.78 29.26
N GLN A 732 25.51 8.04 28.71
CA GLN A 732 26.61 8.63 29.48
C GLN A 732 26.32 10.08 29.91
N LYS A 733 25.65 10.88 29.06
CA LYS A 733 25.19 12.23 29.42
C LYS A 733 24.12 12.22 30.53
N ASP A 734 23.43 11.10 30.72
CA ASP A 734 22.40 10.93 31.75
C ASP A 734 22.98 10.97 33.18
N THR A 735 24.29 10.71 33.34
CA THR A 735 25.01 10.94 34.61
C THR A 735 25.03 12.42 35.01
N THR A 736 24.90 13.34 34.05
CA THR A 736 24.72 14.78 34.30
C THR A 736 23.25 15.11 34.58
N PHE A 737 22.31 14.30 34.09
CA PHE A 737 20.87 14.45 34.35
C PHE A 737 20.48 14.12 35.80
N THR A 738 21.16 13.18 36.46
CA THR A 738 20.95 12.92 37.89
C THR A 738 21.27 14.12 38.77
N LEU A 739 22.25 14.95 38.39
CA LEU A 739 22.53 16.22 39.06
C LEU A 739 21.43 17.25 38.79
N LYS A 740 21.05 17.43 37.51
CA LYS A 740 19.95 18.33 37.11
C LYS A 740 18.59 17.93 37.73
N LYS A 741 18.37 16.65 38.00
CA LYS A 741 17.17 16.15 38.69
C LYS A 741 17.12 16.60 40.15
N LYS A 742 18.27 16.71 40.84
CA LYS A 742 18.33 17.31 42.18
C LYS A 742 18.00 18.80 42.14
N ASP A 743 18.52 19.52 41.14
CA ASP A 743 18.23 20.95 40.95
C ASP A 743 16.74 21.19 40.63
N TYR A 744 16.12 20.32 39.82
CA TYR A 744 14.69 20.31 39.54
C TYR A 744 13.85 20.12 40.82
N GLU A 745 14.19 19.15 41.67
CA GLU A 745 13.49 18.94 42.94
C GLU A 745 13.67 20.11 43.92
N ALA A 746 14.84 20.75 43.92
CA ALA A 746 15.10 21.95 44.71
C ALA A 746 14.22 23.14 44.25
N LEU A 747 14.15 23.39 42.93
CA LEU A 747 13.29 24.41 42.33
C LEU A 747 11.80 24.16 42.59
N LYS A 748 11.37 22.90 42.54
CA LYS A 748 10.00 22.50 42.85
C LYS A 748 9.63 22.77 44.32
N LYS A 749 10.57 22.51 45.23
CA LYS A 749 10.40 22.84 46.65
C LYS A 749 10.36 24.36 46.89
N GLU A 750 11.16 25.13 46.16
CA GLU A 750 11.12 26.60 46.22
C GLU A 750 9.80 27.15 45.68
N LEU A 751 9.29 26.62 44.57
CA LEU A 751 7.98 26.99 44.03
C LEU A 751 6.86 26.73 45.04
N ALA A 752 6.86 25.57 45.69
CA ALA A 752 5.86 25.25 46.72
C ALA A 752 5.87 26.26 47.87
N GLY A 753 7.05 26.72 48.29
CA GLY A 753 7.18 27.79 49.30
C GLY A 753 6.63 29.14 48.84
N VAL A 754 6.83 29.50 47.56
CA VAL A 754 6.27 30.71 46.95
C VAL A 754 4.75 30.62 46.81
N GLU A 755 4.20 29.48 46.40
CA GLU A 755 2.76 29.27 46.28
C GLU A 755 2.05 29.29 47.65
N ASP A 756 2.68 28.73 48.68
CA ASP A 756 2.20 28.78 50.05
C ASP A 756 2.25 30.21 50.64
N ALA A 757 3.28 30.99 50.31
CA ALA A 757 3.34 32.42 50.65
C ALA A 757 2.24 33.24 49.94
N ILE A 758 2.00 32.98 48.66
CA ILE A 758 0.88 33.59 47.90
C ILE A 758 -0.46 33.18 48.51
N GLY A 759 -0.64 31.91 48.89
CA GLY A 759 -1.84 31.39 49.53
C GLY A 759 -2.14 32.06 50.87
N ARG A 760 -1.13 32.21 51.73
CA ARG A 760 -1.25 32.95 53.00
C ARG A 760 -1.68 34.41 52.80
N MET A 761 -1.05 35.11 51.84
CA MET A 761 -1.41 36.51 51.56
C MET A 761 -2.83 36.67 50.99
N SER A 762 -3.31 35.67 50.23
CA SER A 762 -4.68 35.66 49.69
C SER A 762 -5.74 35.35 50.77
N ALA A 763 -5.39 34.56 51.79
CA ALA A 763 -6.28 34.20 52.90
C ALA A 763 -6.53 35.38 53.87
N TYR A 764 -5.52 36.22 54.13
CA TYR A 764 -5.67 37.42 54.97
C TYR A 764 -6.69 38.44 54.40
N GLY A 765 -6.89 38.48 53.08
CA GLY A 765 -7.90 39.33 52.45
C GLY A 765 -9.34 38.87 52.65
N GLN A 766 -9.59 37.57 52.86
CA GLN A 766 -10.95 37.03 53.04
C GLN A 766 -11.43 37.05 54.50
N GLU A 767 -10.51 37.11 55.46
CA GLU A 767 -10.83 37.10 56.89
C GLU A 767 -11.26 38.50 57.41
N GLU A 768 -10.76 39.58 56.79
CA GLU A 768 -11.23 40.96 57.02
C GLU A 768 -12.63 41.24 56.40
N GLU A 769 -12.95 40.62 55.26
CA GLU A 769 -14.29 40.70 54.65
C GLU A 769 -15.35 39.98 55.51
N ARG A 770 -15.01 38.85 56.14
CA ARG A 770 -15.91 38.15 57.07
C ARG A 770 -16.11 38.87 58.41
N ARG A 771 -15.10 39.59 58.92
CA ARG A 771 -15.24 40.38 60.16
C ARG A 771 -16.06 41.66 59.99
N SER A 772 -16.23 42.14 58.76
CA SER A 772 -16.96 43.38 58.45
C SER A 772 -18.48 43.19 58.27
N LEU A 773 -19.02 41.98 58.44
CA LEU A 773 -20.45 41.64 58.23
C LEU A 773 -21.22 41.23 59.50
N LEU A 774 -20.75 41.58 60.70
CA LEU A 774 -21.50 41.32 61.93
C LEU A 774 -21.81 42.63 62.68
N VAL A 775 -22.99 43.18 62.40
CA VAL A 775 -23.71 44.11 63.30
C VAL A 775 -24.83 43.30 63.98
N PRO A 776 -24.99 43.33 65.32
CA PRO A 776 -26.07 42.64 66.01
C PRO A 776 -27.34 43.51 66.03
N ASP A 777 -28.44 43.02 65.45
CA ASP A 777 -29.77 43.61 65.63
C ASP A 777 -30.47 43.03 66.86
N LEU A 778 -30.90 43.94 67.73
CA LEU A 778 -31.69 43.72 68.93
C LEU A 778 -33.19 43.91 68.63
N VAL A 779 -34.00 43.00 69.18
CA VAL A 779 -35.43 43.10 69.56
C VAL A 779 -36.49 42.84 68.47
N ARG A 780 -37.24 41.71 68.57
CA ARG A 780 -38.56 41.61 69.25
C ARG A 780 -39.18 40.18 69.22
N ASN A 781 -39.43 39.66 70.42
CA ASN A 781 -40.52 38.78 70.92
C ASN A 781 -41.14 37.60 70.10
N SER A 782 -41.01 36.42 70.74
CA SER A 782 -41.70 35.10 70.72
C SER A 782 -43.26 35.11 70.57
N PRO A 783 -44.00 33.95 70.47
CA PRO A 783 -43.60 32.56 70.76
C PRO A 783 -44.21 31.38 69.91
N ARG A 784 -43.72 30.17 70.23
CA ARG A 784 -44.41 28.85 70.34
C ARG A 784 -44.38 27.80 69.18
N ARG A 785 -43.59 26.74 69.50
CA ARG A 785 -43.94 25.30 69.67
C ARG A 785 -44.18 24.35 68.48
N GLN A 786 -43.44 23.22 68.58
CA GLN A 786 -43.69 21.82 68.16
C GLN A 786 -43.62 21.57 66.63
N GLY A 787 -42.65 20.83 66.06
CA GLY A 787 -42.20 19.45 66.31
C GLY A 787 -43.10 18.44 65.54
N PRO A 788 -42.65 17.27 65.04
CA PRO A 788 -41.29 16.70 65.03
C PRO A 788 -40.87 15.91 63.73
N SER A 789 -39.57 15.60 63.65
CA SER A 789 -38.92 14.31 63.27
C SER A 789 -39.36 13.47 62.03
N THR A 790 -38.44 13.31 61.06
CA THR A 790 -37.81 12.08 60.45
C THR A 790 -38.61 10.75 60.32
N PRO A 791 -38.30 9.77 59.41
CA PRO A 791 -37.00 9.47 58.77
C PRO A 791 -36.97 8.87 57.32
N VAL A 792 -35.78 8.91 56.70
CA VAL A 792 -35.00 7.85 55.98
C VAL A 792 -35.69 6.84 55.02
N ALA A 793 -35.19 6.76 53.77
CA ALA A 793 -34.66 5.56 53.08
C ALA A 793 -34.23 5.94 51.64
N LYS A 794 -32.95 5.93 51.25
CA LYS A 794 -32.12 4.82 50.72
C LYS A 794 -32.69 4.08 49.49
N TYR A 795 -32.11 4.42 48.32
CA TYR A 795 -31.65 3.57 47.19
C TYR A 795 -32.67 2.69 46.44
N PRO A 796 -32.45 2.31 45.17
CA PRO A 796 -31.18 2.07 44.45
C PRO A 796 -30.64 3.22 43.60
#